data_AF-A0A1J4JBP2-F1
#
_entry.id   AF-A0A1J4JBP2-F1
#
_cell.length_a   1.000
_cell.length_b   1.000
_cell.length_c   1.000
_cell.angle_alpha   90.00
_cell.angle_beta   90.00
_cell.angle_gamma   90.00
#
_symmetry.space_group_name_H-M   'P 1'
#
loop_
_entity.id
_entity.type
_entity.pdbx_description
1 polymer ?
#
loop_
_entity_poly.entity_id
_entity_poly.type
_entity_poly.pdbx_seq_one_letter_code
_entity_poly.pdbx_strand_id
1 'polypeptide(L)'
;MPFHPIRGNDFFHTPNPNQNQNQNYNQSHHSNFNPNKNVFGFMKKFEDAPKRDEVRFSDIPKIVPPRRNDNILSEYFVLRQDREKESPNMDLTFYYSMKLNFRPDWTYFCHKIELKDVGKVEINGLQLNGSISVIRSTLILNDCVFEKPLDGVDYFISVTNSSKCQIINSSFTHTKLYGICVDEYSELTLESCVLWSCGQSCLSVTGNSKCLSQNSTFADCEANLISVKTESEITLLNCVLKDSKKKGISNINGTINLHDCVFTNNLTGAIFIDKSTNKNIIKNCKIMNSNGVSITVEKSNLALIDSQIENSRKGGFRCLQNSKVMIDNCVFSGSKWALLNLYDDSHLICQNTLFESSIIRGITATEQSHLYLKGCTFRYCTENGLRVIGTQNVKVKNCIFHECRVSGIDICDNGYAKINDCTFAGGFEYGLNLYTGGSCVADQIYIFGPFRYATRIHHGGFGNFSNVLMQNLVNPLNTNSIQSFTAQSNLIRLIDNNHDIIYTDNDNFGDSFNHKKVRNIMDCYSCEDKHHHRNYDKRFFKIDSKYFISVTNSYIVGIGNYELIANPNNILNRKCLDDLEPLPSACKECGKDATRFHFSPCGHCIYCQECWNKLEKKPKRCGLCKAGIDKAVPRVDCGEDGVCPICYDSPVNVIILPCGHSICKECSAHWFQTSSQCPFCREPNSKIRQIVTYA
;
A
#
# COMPACT_ATOMS: atom_id res chain seq x y z
N MET A 1 20.61 -43.05 -0.30
CA MET A 1 19.74 -44.14 -0.77
C MET A 1 18.51 -43.53 -1.44
N PRO A 2 18.18 -43.90 -2.68
CA PRO A 2 17.18 -43.19 -3.48
C PRO A 2 15.79 -43.77 -3.24
N PHE A 3 14.78 -42.91 -3.14
CA PHE A 3 13.38 -43.32 -3.26
C PHE A 3 12.76 -42.66 -4.48
N HIS A 4 12.27 -43.52 -5.38
CA HIS A 4 11.47 -43.19 -6.56
C HIS A 4 10.12 -42.56 -6.18
N PRO A 5 9.50 -41.78 -7.10
CA PRO A 5 8.21 -41.16 -6.88
C PRO A 5 7.09 -42.17 -7.13
N ILE A 6 6.22 -42.37 -6.13
CA ILE A 6 4.97 -43.12 -6.29
C ILE A 6 3.93 -42.20 -6.93
N ARG A 7 3.41 -42.64 -8.08
CA ARG A 7 2.17 -42.16 -8.68
C ARG A 7 1.00 -42.55 -7.77
N GLY A 8 0.17 -41.58 -7.42
CA GLY A 8 -1.11 -41.79 -6.75
C GLY A 8 -2.08 -40.73 -7.25
N ASN A 9 -2.97 -41.16 -8.13
CA ASN A 9 -4.06 -40.41 -8.73
C ASN A 9 -5.19 -40.15 -7.72
N ASP A 10 -6.00 -39.15 -8.06
CA ASP A 10 -7.42 -38.99 -7.73
C ASP A 10 -7.83 -38.78 -6.27
N PHE A 11 -8.03 -37.50 -5.88
CA PHE A 11 -9.19 -37.05 -5.09
C PHE A 11 -9.32 -35.52 -5.20
N PHE A 12 -9.86 -35.05 -6.33
CA PHE A 12 -10.58 -33.77 -6.40
C PHE A 12 -11.90 -34.06 -7.10
N HIS A 13 -12.89 -34.49 -6.32
CA HIS A 13 -14.28 -34.46 -6.77
C HIS A 13 -14.75 -33.01 -6.81
N THR A 14 -14.80 -32.46 -8.02
CA THR A 14 -15.70 -31.38 -8.37
C THR A 14 -17.14 -31.92 -8.34
N PRO A 15 -18.09 -31.26 -7.65
CA PRO A 15 -19.50 -31.50 -7.92
C PRO A 15 -19.96 -30.48 -8.97
N ASN A 16 -20.18 -30.98 -10.17
CA ASN A 16 -21.08 -30.36 -11.13
C ASN A 16 -22.48 -30.95 -10.88
N PRO A 17 -23.55 -30.13 -10.75
CA PRO A 17 -24.86 -30.67 -11.04
C PRO A 17 -25.67 -29.71 -11.92
N ASN A 18 -26.01 -30.19 -13.12
CA ASN A 18 -27.22 -29.82 -13.83
C ASN A 18 -27.81 -31.09 -14.42
N GLN A 19 -28.92 -31.57 -13.85
CA GLN A 19 -30.19 -31.83 -14.55
C GLN A 19 -31.22 -32.52 -13.64
N ASN A 20 -32.20 -31.70 -13.23
CA ASN A 20 -33.65 -31.93 -13.14
C ASN A 20 -34.21 -33.24 -12.56
N GLN A 21 -34.98 -33.09 -11.47
CA GLN A 21 -36.43 -33.36 -11.49
C GLN A 21 -37.18 -32.64 -10.35
N ASN A 22 -38.07 -31.73 -10.75
CA ASN A 22 -39.37 -31.34 -10.19
C ASN A 22 -39.65 -31.51 -8.68
N GLN A 23 -39.91 -30.38 -7.97
CA GLN A 23 -41.26 -29.96 -7.55
C GLN A 23 -41.20 -28.76 -6.58
N ASN A 24 -41.84 -27.66 -7.00
CA ASN A 24 -42.54 -26.63 -6.22
C ASN A 24 -41.86 -25.98 -4.99
N TYR A 25 -41.30 -24.78 -5.18
CA TYR A 25 -41.58 -23.61 -4.31
C TYR A 25 -41.53 -22.32 -5.16
N ASN A 26 -42.56 -21.50 -5.00
CA ASN A 26 -42.94 -20.36 -5.84
C ASN A 26 -42.08 -19.09 -5.61
N GLN A 27 -41.73 -18.43 -6.75
CA GLN A 27 -41.81 -16.97 -7.07
C GLN A 27 -40.93 -15.97 -6.26
N SER A 28 -39.80 -15.47 -6.82
CA SER A 28 -39.59 -14.28 -7.70
C SER A 28 -39.27 -12.99 -6.92
N HIS A 29 -38.13 -12.30 -7.13
CA HIS A 29 -37.94 -11.32 -8.22
C HIS A 29 -36.46 -11.02 -8.54
N HIS A 30 -36.03 -11.37 -9.76
CA HIS A 30 -35.02 -10.62 -10.51
C HIS A 30 -35.76 -9.57 -11.34
N SER A 31 -35.40 -8.29 -11.21
CA SER A 31 -35.91 -7.23 -12.10
C SER A 31 -34.88 -6.94 -13.20
N ASN A 32 -35.20 -7.42 -14.41
CA ASN A 32 -34.64 -6.91 -15.66
C ASN A 32 -34.97 -5.42 -15.78
N PHE A 33 -33.94 -4.58 -15.91
CA PHE A 33 -34.09 -3.17 -16.25
C PHE A 33 -34.48 -3.05 -17.72
N ASN A 34 -35.74 -2.71 -17.97
CA ASN A 34 -36.28 -2.36 -19.28
C ASN A 34 -36.59 -0.85 -19.25
N PRO A 35 -35.97 0.02 -20.07
CA PRO A 35 -36.05 1.47 -19.89
C PRO A 35 -37.40 2.13 -20.22
N ASN A 36 -38.44 1.37 -20.61
CA ASN A 36 -39.60 1.93 -21.31
C ASN A 36 -40.99 1.60 -20.72
N LYS A 37 -41.12 1.34 -19.41
CA LYS A 37 -42.45 1.23 -18.79
C LYS A 37 -42.45 1.74 -17.35
N ASN A 38 -42.72 3.03 -17.18
CA ASN A 38 -43.50 3.62 -16.09
C ASN A 38 -43.76 5.09 -16.39
N VAL A 39 -44.53 5.35 -17.44
CA VAL A 39 -45.08 6.68 -17.76
C VAL A 39 -46.58 6.54 -17.96
N PHE A 40 -47.32 6.12 -16.94
CA PHE A 40 -48.78 6.27 -16.92
C PHE A 40 -49.27 6.24 -15.48
N GLY A 41 -49.17 7.38 -14.80
CA GLY A 41 -49.58 7.52 -13.41
C GLY A 41 -49.60 8.94 -12.87
N PHE A 42 -49.64 9.97 -13.71
CA PHE A 42 -49.88 11.36 -13.29
C PHE A 42 -50.66 12.10 -14.39
N MET A 43 -51.91 11.70 -14.59
CA MET A 43 -52.89 12.49 -15.33
C MET A 43 -54.12 12.64 -14.45
N LYS A 44 -54.12 13.70 -13.62
CA LYS A 44 -55.29 14.52 -13.27
C LYS A 44 -54.97 15.49 -12.13
N LYS A 45 -54.73 16.74 -12.51
CA LYS A 45 -55.18 18.01 -11.92
C LYS A 45 -54.19 19.10 -12.33
N PHE A 46 -54.37 19.56 -13.56
CA PHE A 46 -53.80 20.82 -14.07
C PHE A 46 -54.96 21.68 -14.55
N GLU A 47 -55.77 22.15 -13.61
CA GLU A 47 -56.67 23.28 -13.86
C GLU A 47 -56.44 24.24 -12.68
N ASP A 48 -56.14 25.48 -13.05
CA ASP A 48 -55.86 26.67 -12.23
C ASP A 48 -54.43 26.82 -11.65
N ALA A 49 -53.48 27.22 -12.51
CA ALA A 49 -52.22 27.85 -12.13
C ALA A 49 -51.96 29.07 -13.03
N PRO A 50 -51.33 30.16 -12.52
CA PRO A 50 -51.23 31.45 -13.22
C PRO A 50 -50.43 31.34 -14.53
N LYS A 51 -50.70 32.28 -15.47
CA LYS A 51 -50.10 32.35 -16.82
C LYS A 51 -48.62 31.96 -16.82
N ARG A 52 -48.32 30.82 -17.45
CA ARG A 52 -46.96 30.30 -17.61
C ARG A 52 -46.25 31.10 -18.68
N ASP A 53 -45.10 31.68 -18.37
CA ASP A 53 -44.24 32.29 -19.38
C ASP A 53 -43.52 31.16 -20.13
N GLU A 54 -44.15 30.67 -21.20
CA GLU A 54 -43.57 29.71 -22.13
C GLU A 54 -42.55 30.42 -23.03
N VAL A 55 -41.39 29.80 -23.23
CA VAL A 55 -40.30 30.40 -24.02
C VAL A 55 -39.66 29.37 -24.95
N ARG A 56 -39.28 29.77 -26.17
CA ARG A 56 -38.48 28.93 -27.07
C ARG A 56 -37.04 28.84 -26.55
N PHE A 57 -36.35 27.75 -26.85
CA PHE A 57 -35.00 27.52 -26.33
C PHE A 57 -33.99 28.58 -26.82
N SER A 58 -34.08 29.01 -28.07
CA SER A 58 -33.29 30.11 -28.66
C SER A 58 -33.62 31.50 -28.11
N ASP A 59 -34.84 31.65 -27.59
CA ASP A 59 -35.44 32.93 -27.21
C ASP A 59 -35.48 33.13 -25.69
N ILE A 60 -34.86 32.22 -24.92
CA ILE A 60 -34.62 32.43 -23.49
C ILE A 60 -34.00 33.82 -23.33
N PRO A 61 -34.60 34.72 -22.51
CA PRO A 61 -34.28 36.13 -22.56
C PRO A 61 -32.77 36.40 -22.40
N LYS A 62 -32.26 37.46 -23.05
CA LYS A 62 -30.81 37.75 -23.19
C LYS A 62 -30.39 39.20 -22.81
N ILE A 63 -31.25 40.03 -22.21
CA ILE A 63 -31.08 41.51 -22.17
C ILE A 63 -30.14 42.00 -21.02
N VAL A 64 -29.38 43.10 -21.28
CA VAL A 64 -28.29 43.76 -20.50
C VAL A 64 -28.79 45.07 -19.81
N PRO A 65 -28.21 45.60 -18.68
CA PRO A 65 -27.06 45.20 -17.84
C PRO A 65 -27.43 44.69 -16.42
N PRO A 66 -26.46 44.22 -15.61
CA PRO A 66 -26.63 43.12 -14.66
C PRO A 66 -27.22 43.54 -13.31
N ARG A 67 -27.98 42.63 -12.69
CA ARG A 67 -28.26 42.68 -11.26
C ARG A 67 -27.77 41.38 -10.62
N ARG A 68 -26.57 41.45 -10.06
CA ARG A 68 -25.98 40.37 -9.23
C ARG A 68 -26.84 40.01 -8.01
N ASN A 69 -27.82 40.86 -7.68
CA ASN A 69 -28.66 40.79 -6.48
C ASN A 69 -30.13 40.40 -6.74
N ASP A 70 -30.48 39.94 -7.95
CA ASP A 70 -31.85 39.45 -8.18
C ASP A 70 -32.02 38.09 -7.48
N ASN A 71 -32.57 38.14 -6.26
CA ASN A 71 -32.94 36.96 -5.46
C ASN A 71 -34.24 36.31 -5.95
N ILE A 72 -35.03 37.02 -6.76
CA ILE A 72 -36.30 36.53 -7.31
C ILE A 72 -35.98 35.86 -8.65
N LEU A 73 -36.33 34.58 -8.76
CA LEU A 73 -36.18 33.81 -9.99
C LEU A 73 -37.44 33.94 -10.83
N SER A 74 -37.36 34.58 -11.99
CA SER A 74 -38.41 34.47 -13.00
C SER A 74 -38.48 33.03 -13.51
N GLU A 75 -39.67 32.43 -13.47
CA GLU A 75 -39.87 31.02 -13.83
C GLU A 75 -40.40 30.89 -15.27
N TYR A 76 -39.70 30.11 -16.09
CA TYR A 76 -40.05 29.86 -17.49
C TYR A 76 -40.22 28.37 -17.75
N PHE A 77 -41.16 28.05 -18.65
CA PHE A 77 -41.33 26.70 -19.19
C PHE A 77 -40.78 26.66 -20.62
N VAL A 78 -39.71 25.88 -20.83
CA VAL A 78 -39.03 25.85 -22.12
C VAL A 78 -39.76 24.91 -23.07
N LEU A 79 -40.16 25.43 -24.22
CA LEU A 79 -40.82 24.68 -25.28
C LEU A 79 -39.85 23.68 -25.95
N ARG A 80 -40.39 22.69 -26.66
CA ARG A 80 -39.58 21.74 -27.43
C ARG A 80 -38.77 22.49 -28.49
N GLN A 81 -37.48 22.18 -28.61
CA GLN A 81 -36.63 22.78 -29.63
C GLN A 81 -37.12 22.44 -31.04
N ASP A 82 -37.33 23.46 -31.86
CA ASP A 82 -37.68 23.35 -33.27
C ASP A 82 -36.39 23.26 -34.12
N ARG A 83 -35.99 22.04 -34.49
CA ARG A 83 -34.72 21.79 -35.20
C ARG A 83 -34.66 22.36 -36.62
N GLU A 84 -35.78 22.82 -37.19
CA GLU A 84 -35.78 23.51 -38.48
C GLU A 84 -35.43 25.00 -38.31
N LYS A 85 -35.69 25.57 -37.13
CA LYS A 85 -35.50 27.01 -36.85
C LYS A 85 -34.34 27.29 -35.90
N GLU A 86 -33.99 26.35 -35.04
CA GLU A 86 -32.99 26.48 -34.00
C GLU A 86 -31.78 25.60 -34.32
N SER A 87 -30.65 26.23 -34.64
CA SER A 87 -29.41 25.52 -34.96
C SER A 87 -28.90 24.72 -33.75
N PRO A 88 -28.47 23.46 -33.93
CA PRO A 88 -27.88 22.68 -32.84
C PRO A 88 -26.52 23.25 -32.39
N ASN A 89 -25.85 24.04 -33.22
CA ASN A 89 -24.55 24.66 -32.90
C ASN A 89 -24.69 26.07 -32.32
N MET A 90 -25.87 26.45 -31.81
CA MET A 90 -26.06 27.79 -31.25
C MET A 90 -25.41 27.93 -29.86
N ASP A 91 -25.02 29.16 -29.54
CA ASP A 91 -24.58 29.56 -28.20
C ASP A 91 -25.65 30.42 -27.53
N LEU A 92 -25.94 30.12 -26.27
CA LEU A 92 -26.87 30.86 -25.43
C LEU A 92 -26.08 31.54 -24.31
N THR A 93 -26.33 32.82 -24.05
CA THR A 93 -25.70 33.54 -22.93
C THR A 93 -26.76 34.13 -22.01
N PHE A 94 -26.66 33.82 -20.72
CA PHE A 94 -27.58 34.26 -19.69
C PHE A 94 -26.92 35.33 -18.80
N TYR A 95 -27.69 36.38 -18.50
CA TYR A 95 -27.24 37.56 -17.73
C TYR A 95 -28.11 37.89 -16.49
N TYR A 96 -29.14 37.10 -16.18
CA TYR A 96 -30.04 37.35 -15.04
C TYR A 96 -30.48 36.05 -14.36
N SER A 97 -30.92 36.19 -13.11
CA SER A 97 -31.36 35.06 -12.30
C SER A 97 -32.71 34.52 -12.79
N MET A 98 -32.82 33.22 -13.01
CA MET A 98 -34.05 32.61 -13.54
C MET A 98 -34.18 31.14 -13.16
N LYS A 99 -35.39 30.62 -13.28
CA LYS A 99 -35.70 29.20 -13.16
C LYS A 99 -36.25 28.69 -14.49
N LEU A 100 -35.63 27.66 -15.04
CA LEU A 100 -35.98 27.05 -16.32
C LEU A 100 -36.49 25.62 -16.08
N ASN A 101 -37.74 25.37 -16.42
CA ASN A 101 -38.33 24.03 -16.35
C ASN A 101 -38.42 23.43 -17.75
N PHE A 102 -37.76 22.31 -17.92
CA PHE A 102 -37.76 21.53 -19.15
C PHE A 102 -38.64 20.29 -18.98
N ARG A 103 -39.12 19.78 -20.11
CA ARG A 103 -39.78 18.48 -20.13
C ARG A 103 -38.74 17.37 -20.26
N PRO A 104 -38.73 16.37 -19.35
CA PRO A 104 -37.71 15.31 -19.36
C PRO A 104 -37.74 14.41 -20.59
N ASP A 105 -38.79 14.44 -21.42
CA ASP A 105 -38.88 13.67 -22.66
C ASP A 105 -38.30 14.42 -23.88
N TRP A 106 -37.87 15.66 -23.72
CA TRP A 106 -37.37 16.50 -24.81
C TRP A 106 -35.86 16.69 -24.71
N THR A 107 -35.16 16.34 -25.78
CA THR A 107 -33.72 16.57 -25.94
C THR A 107 -33.45 17.89 -26.65
N TYR A 108 -32.52 18.65 -26.09
CA TYR A 108 -32.08 19.95 -26.58
C TYR A 108 -30.64 19.90 -27.06
N PHE A 109 -30.33 20.72 -28.06
CA PHE A 109 -29.03 20.79 -28.71
C PHE A 109 -28.55 22.24 -28.72
N CYS A 110 -27.36 22.47 -28.19
CA CYS A 110 -26.63 23.73 -28.33
C CYS A 110 -25.13 23.42 -28.25
N HIS A 111 -24.29 24.30 -28.78
CA HIS A 111 -22.85 24.17 -28.55
C HIS A 111 -22.54 24.49 -27.08
N LYS A 112 -23.02 25.64 -26.59
CA LYS A 112 -22.77 26.09 -25.21
C LYS A 112 -23.91 26.96 -24.65
N ILE A 113 -24.23 26.75 -23.38
CA ILE A 113 -24.97 27.70 -22.54
C ILE A 113 -23.96 28.38 -21.62
N GLU A 114 -23.83 29.70 -21.69
CA GLU A 114 -22.90 30.48 -20.87
C GLU A 114 -23.66 31.33 -19.84
N LEU A 115 -23.37 31.12 -18.56
CA LEU A 115 -23.82 31.95 -17.46
C LEU A 115 -22.67 32.88 -17.08
N LYS A 116 -22.88 34.19 -17.26
CA LYS A 116 -21.85 35.20 -17.02
C LYS A 116 -22.38 36.30 -16.12
N ASP A 117 -21.76 36.42 -14.94
CA ASP A 117 -22.12 37.43 -13.94
C ASP A 117 -23.59 37.33 -13.46
N VAL A 118 -24.11 36.11 -13.36
CA VAL A 118 -25.50 35.82 -12.99
C VAL A 118 -25.61 35.43 -11.51
N GLY A 119 -26.57 36.02 -10.79
CA GLY A 119 -26.84 35.72 -9.38
C GLY A 119 -27.12 34.22 -9.15
N LYS A 120 -28.20 33.69 -9.75
CA LYS A 120 -28.56 32.26 -9.68
C LYS A 120 -29.41 31.83 -10.88
N VAL A 121 -29.04 30.74 -11.55
CA VAL A 121 -29.91 30.03 -12.50
C VAL A 121 -30.25 28.66 -11.96
N GLU A 122 -31.52 28.28 -12.02
CA GLU A 122 -32.00 26.94 -11.66
C GLU A 122 -32.57 26.27 -12.91
N ILE A 123 -32.15 25.04 -13.19
CA ILE A 123 -32.58 24.28 -14.36
C ILE A 123 -33.08 22.92 -13.91
N ASN A 124 -34.30 22.58 -14.31
CA ASN A 124 -34.97 21.33 -13.92
C ASN A 124 -35.33 20.52 -15.17
N GLY A 125 -34.98 19.23 -15.19
CA GLY A 125 -35.43 18.27 -16.21
C GLY A 125 -34.79 18.43 -17.59
N LEU A 126 -33.65 19.13 -17.69
CA LEU A 126 -32.98 19.39 -18.97
C LEU A 126 -32.30 18.12 -19.50
N GLN A 127 -32.62 17.70 -20.72
CA GLN A 127 -31.80 16.76 -21.48
C GLN A 127 -31.00 17.51 -22.55
N LEU A 128 -29.67 17.54 -22.43
CA LEU A 128 -28.80 18.36 -23.26
C LEU A 128 -27.69 17.57 -23.97
N ASN A 129 -27.64 17.74 -25.30
CA ASN A 129 -26.48 17.43 -26.12
C ASN A 129 -25.70 18.73 -26.38
N GLY A 130 -24.89 19.12 -25.40
CA GLY A 130 -24.23 20.41 -25.36
C GLY A 130 -23.43 20.60 -24.08
N SER A 131 -23.08 21.85 -23.79
CA SER A 131 -22.32 22.21 -22.59
C SER A 131 -22.90 23.39 -21.83
N ILE A 132 -22.54 23.52 -20.56
CA ILE A 132 -22.81 24.69 -19.74
C ILE A 132 -21.50 25.25 -19.18
N SER A 133 -21.30 26.56 -19.29
CA SER A 133 -20.17 27.27 -18.69
C SER A 133 -20.68 28.27 -17.66
N VAL A 134 -20.15 28.21 -16.45
CA VAL A 134 -20.57 29.01 -15.31
C VAL A 134 -19.38 29.88 -14.89
N ILE A 135 -19.52 31.20 -15.10
CA ILE A 135 -18.47 32.20 -14.87
C ILE A 135 -19.01 33.29 -13.94
N ARG A 136 -18.38 33.47 -12.77
CA ARG A 136 -18.83 34.36 -11.69
C ARG A 136 -20.33 34.25 -11.40
N SER A 137 -20.86 33.02 -11.45
CA SER A 137 -22.30 32.75 -11.40
C SER A 137 -22.67 31.58 -10.50
N THR A 138 -23.95 31.48 -10.13
CA THR A 138 -24.49 30.29 -9.43
C THR A 138 -25.41 29.49 -10.35
N LEU A 139 -25.19 28.18 -10.43
CA LEU A 139 -26.04 27.23 -11.16
C LEU A 139 -26.59 26.15 -10.23
N ILE A 140 -27.87 25.83 -10.36
CA ILE A 140 -28.49 24.65 -9.75
C ILE A 140 -29.10 23.80 -10.87
N LEU A 141 -28.77 22.52 -10.92
CA LEU A 141 -29.30 21.54 -11.85
C LEU A 141 -30.03 20.43 -11.08
N ASN A 142 -31.27 20.14 -11.45
CA ASN A 142 -32.05 19.03 -10.89
C ASN A 142 -32.59 18.14 -12.01
N ASP A 143 -32.43 16.82 -11.86
CA ASP A 143 -33.01 15.83 -12.76
C ASP A 143 -32.59 16.00 -14.23
N CYS A 144 -31.32 16.39 -14.46
CA CYS A 144 -30.79 16.69 -15.78
C CYS A 144 -30.01 15.51 -16.39
N VAL A 145 -30.00 15.42 -17.71
CA VAL A 145 -29.25 14.43 -18.48
C VAL A 145 -28.37 15.13 -19.50
N PHE A 146 -27.08 14.83 -19.49
CA PHE A 146 -26.13 15.29 -20.47
C PHE A 146 -25.55 14.09 -21.20
N GLU A 147 -25.68 14.07 -22.52
CA GLU A 147 -25.20 12.94 -23.34
C GLU A 147 -24.60 13.44 -24.65
N LYS A 148 -23.47 12.85 -25.06
CA LYS A 148 -22.86 13.03 -26.41
C LYS A 148 -22.83 14.50 -26.83
N PRO A 149 -22.04 15.34 -26.13
CA PRO A 149 -21.95 16.75 -26.47
C PRO A 149 -21.39 16.90 -27.89
N LEU A 150 -21.71 18.03 -28.52
CA LEU A 150 -21.27 18.31 -29.89
C LEU A 150 -19.74 18.36 -29.98
N ASP A 151 -19.21 18.14 -31.19
CA ASP A 151 -17.78 18.24 -31.44
C ASP A 151 -17.25 19.64 -31.08
N GLY A 152 -16.06 19.68 -30.46
CA GLY A 152 -15.46 20.93 -29.96
C GLY A 152 -15.87 21.31 -28.53
N VAL A 153 -16.71 20.52 -27.86
CA VAL A 153 -17.01 20.68 -26.43
C VAL A 153 -16.00 19.91 -25.58
N ASP A 154 -15.30 20.61 -24.70
CA ASP A 154 -14.31 20.01 -23.79
C ASP A 154 -14.95 19.35 -22.56
N TYR A 155 -15.95 20.03 -21.96
CA TYR A 155 -16.62 19.62 -20.72
C TYR A 155 -18.13 19.70 -20.89
N PHE A 156 -18.88 18.80 -20.24
CA PHE A 156 -20.32 18.99 -20.08
C PHE A 156 -20.61 20.25 -19.27
N ILE A 157 -19.88 20.44 -18.17
CA ILE A 157 -20.01 21.62 -17.31
C ILE A 157 -18.64 22.13 -16.91
N SER A 158 -18.40 23.42 -17.12
CA SER A 158 -17.23 24.13 -16.60
C SER A 158 -17.65 25.16 -15.56
N VAL A 159 -17.15 25.05 -14.33
CA VAL A 159 -17.44 25.97 -13.22
C VAL A 159 -16.15 26.74 -12.89
N THR A 160 -16.09 28.02 -13.24
CA THR A 160 -14.84 28.82 -13.17
C THR A 160 -15.07 30.23 -12.62
N ASN A 161 -13.99 30.95 -12.32
CA ASN A 161 -14.00 32.31 -11.77
C ASN A 161 -14.92 32.49 -10.56
N SER A 162 -14.63 31.81 -9.45
CA SER A 162 -15.39 31.92 -8.20
C SER A 162 -16.89 31.63 -8.35
N SER A 163 -17.24 30.67 -9.20
CA SER A 163 -18.62 30.23 -9.43
C SER A 163 -19.04 29.15 -8.44
N LYS A 164 -20.36 28.96 -8.33
CA LYS A 164 -20.96 27.87 -7.54
C LYS A 164 -21.88 27.04 -8.42
N CYS A 165 -21.79 25.72 -8.29
CA CYS A 165 -22.66 24.81 -9.00
C CYS A 165 -23.18 23.71 -8.06
N GLN A 166 -24.48 23.46 -8.07
CA GLN A 166 -25.11 22.32 -7.39
C GLN A 166 -25.81 21.46 -8.43
N ILE A 167 -25.58 20.17 -8.39
CA ILE A 167 -26.14 19.21 -9.35
C ILE A 167 -26.71 18.03 -8.58
N ILE A 168 -28.01 17.79 -8.76
CA ILE A 168 -28.78 16.81 -8.02
C ILE A 168 -29.43 15.84 -9.01
N ASN A 169 -29.36 14.54 -8.73
CA ASN A 169 -30.02 13.47 -9.47
C ASN A 169 -29.82 13.55 -11.00
N SER A 170 -28.58 13.77 -11.43
CA SER A 170 -28.28 14.04 -12.85
C SER A 170 -27.23 13.07 -13.41
N SER A 171 -27.25 12.87 -14.73
CA SER A 171 -26.31 11.97 -15.40
C SER A 171 -25.54 12.66 -16.53
N PHE A 172 -24.27 12.28 -16.68
CA PHE A 172 -23.32 12.80 -17.67
C PHE A 172 -22.66 11.61 -18.35
N THR A 173 -23.01 11.35 -19.61
CA THR A 173 -22.61 10.11 -20.27
C THR A 173 -22.03 10.33 -21.66
N HIS A 174 -21.01 9.54 -22.01
CA HIS A 174 -20.45 9.48 -23.36
C HIS A 174 -19.92 10.82 -23.90
N THR A 175 -18.85 11.33 -23.29
CA THR A 175 -18.08 12.47 -23.84
C THR A 175 -16.73 12.01 -24.38
N LYS A 176 -16.29 12.58 -25.49
CA LYS A 176 -14.95 12.29 -26.06
C LYS A 176 -13.82 12.81 -25.18
N LEU A 177 -14.10 13.82 -24.36
CA LEU A 177 -13.11 14.51 -23.52
C LEU A 177 -13.51 14.40 -22.05
N TYR A 178 -13.76 15.51 -21.37
CA TYR A 178 -13.93 15.56 -19.93
C TYR A 178 -15.42 15.64 -19.53
N GLY A 179 -15.72 15.18 -18.31
CA GLY A 179 -17.04 15.33 -17.71
C GLY A 179 -17.27 16.75 -17.18
N ILE A 180 -16.90 16.98 -15.92
CA ILE A 180 -17.09 18.27 -15.24
C ILE A 180 -15.74 18.87 -14.81
N CYS A 181 -15.60 20.18 -14.96
CA CYS A 181 -14.46 20.96 -14.45
C CYS A 181 -14.91 21.93 -13.35
N VAL A 182 -14.09 22.04 -12.30
CA VAL A 182 -14.21 23.07 -11.26
C VAL A 182 -12.84 23.73 -11.10
N ASP A 183 -12.74 25.01 -11.43
CA ASP A 183 -11.48 25.73 -11.47
C ASP A 183 -11.60 27.16 -10.91
N GLU A 184 -10.45 27.80 -10.67
CA GLU A 184 -10.36 29.23 -10.30
C GLU A 184 -11.24 29.63 -9.10
N TYR A 185 -10.99 29.02 -7.94
CA TYR A 185 -11.66 29.30 -6.67
C TYR A 185 -13.17 28.99 -6.68
N SER A 186 -13.61 28.03 -7.49
CA SER A 186 -15.02 27.68 -7.63
C SER A 186 -15.44 26.52 -6.71
N GLU A 187 -16.76 26.35 -6.53
CA GLU A 187 -17.35 25.32 -5.70
C GLU A 187 -18.35 24.47 -6.49
N LEU A 188 -18.26 23.14 -6.36
CA LEU A 188 -19.20 22.18 -6.91
C LEU A 188 -19.78 21.27 -5.84
N THR A 189 -21.08 21.06 -5.86
CA THR A 189 -21.77 19.99 -5.12
C THR A 189 -22.44 19.03 -6.09
N LEU A 190 -22.17 17.73 -5.93
CA LEU A 190 -22.82 16.65 -6.67
C LEU A 190 -23.58 15.76 -5.70
N GLU A 191 -24.88 15.55 -5.92
CA GLU A 191 -25.69 14.65 -5.12
C GLU A 191 -26.43 13.65 -6.01
N SER A 192 -26.20 12.35 -5.76
CA SER A 192 -26.86 11.27 -6.51
C SER A 192 -26.62 11.37 -8.02
N CYS A 193 -25.40 11.73 -8.43
CA CYS A 193 -25.03 11.92 -9.83
C CYS A 193 -24.29 10.71 -10.42
N VAL A 194 -24.38 10.55 -11.73
CA VAL A 194 -23.64 9.52 -12.48
C VAL A 194 -22.81 10.18 -13.57
N LEU A 195 -21.48 9.97 -13.53
CA LEU A 195 -20.56 10.36 -14.59
C LEU A 195 -19.93 9.09 -15.17
N TRP A 196 -20.17 8.83 -16.45
CA TRP A 196 -19.81 7.56 -17.07
C TRP A 196 -19.33 7.71 -18.52
N SER A 197 -18.35 6.90 -18.93
CA SER A 197 -17.86 6.83 -20.31
C SER A 197 -17.29 8.18 -20.80
N CYS A 198 -16.41 8.81 -20.01
CA CYS A 198 -15.67 10.00 -20.46
C CYS A 198 -14.29 9.61 -21.03
N GLY A 199 -13.93 10.16 -22.19
CA GLY A 199 -12.65 9.87 -22.84
C GLY A 199 -11.42 10.38 -22.07
N GLN A 200 -11.58 11.35 -21.16
CA GLN A 200 -10.57 11.80 -20.21
C GLN A 200 -11.07 11.63 -18.77
N SER A 201 -10.92 12.63 -17.89
CA SER A 201 -11.42 12.54 -16.53
C SER A 201 -12.91 12.82 -16.44
N CYS A 202 -13.59 12.03 -15.63
CA CYS A 202 -14.99 12.22 -15.29
C CYS A 202 -15.15 13.56 -14.49
N LEU A 203 -14.23 13.87 -13.56
CA LEU A 203 -14.20 15.13 -12.80
C LEU A 203 -12.77 15.69 -12.68
N SER A 204 -12.60 16.99 -12.89
CA SER A 204 -11.36 17.74 -12.64
C SER A 204 -11.60 18.86 -11.64
N VAL A 205 -10.83 18.89 -10.55
CA VAL A 205 -10.90 19.94 -9.51
C VAL A 205 -9.53 20.61 -9.40
N THR A 206 -9.44 21.87 -9.81
CA THR A 206 -8.18 22.63 -9.93
C THR A 206 -8.31 24.08 -9.47
N GLY A 207 -7.19 24.81 -9.43
CA GLY A 207 -7.17 26.25 -9.18
C GLY A 207 -7.77 26.68 -7.84
N ASN A 208 -7.38 26.03 -6.73
CA ASN A 208 -7.90 26.31 -5.39
C ASN A 208 -9.42 26.11 -5.23
N SER A 209 -9.99 25.21 -6.02
CA SER A 209 -11.43 24.94 -6.02
C SER A 209 -11.82 23.84 -5.05
N LYS A 210 -13.13 23.73 -4.77
CA LYS A 210 -13.68 22.72 -3.86
C LYS A 210 -14.79 21.92 -4.52
N CYS A 211 -14.79 20.62 -4.27
CA CYS A 211 -15.88 19.75 -4.69
C CYS A 211 -16.35 18.86 -3.52
N LEU A 212 -17.66 18.85 -3.30
CA LEU A 212 -18.35 17.87 -2.45
C LEU A 212 -19.18 16.96 -3.34
N SER A 213 -19.02 15.65 -3.22
CA SER A 213 -19.85 14.69 -3.93
C SER A 213 -20.39 13.64 -2.97
N GLN A 214 -21.70 13.42 -3.04
CA GLN A 214 -22.44 12.50 -2.19
C GLN A 214 -23.21 11.51 -3.06
N ASN A 215 -23.21 10.23 -2.67
CA ASN A 215 -24.02 9.17 -3.30
C ASN A 215 -23.83 9.06 -4.83
N SER A 216 -22.65 9.43 -5.34
CA SER A 216 -22.43 9.58 -6.78
C SER A 216 -21.52 8.48 -7.33
N THR A 217 -21.67 8.17 -8.61
CA THR A 217 -20.87 7.17 -9.31
C THR A 217 -20.02 7.81 -10.40
N PHE A 218 -18.73 7.49 -10.40
CA PHE A 218 -17.78 7.83 -11.45
C PHE A 218 -17.27 6.52 -12.06
N ALA A 219 -17.49 6.30 -13.35
CA ALA A 219 -17.17 5.01 -13.96
C ALA A 219 -16.64 5.12 -15.40
N ASP A 220 -15.84 4.12 -15.79
CA ASP A 220 -15.47 3.86 -17.18
C ASP A 220 -14.86 5.08 -17.88
N CYS A 221 -13.65 5.47 -17.44
CA CYS A 221 -12.90 6.55 -18.05
C CYS A 221 -11.57 5.98 -18.61
N GLU A 222 -11.15 6.43 -19.81
CA GLU A 222 -9.87 6.05 -20.44
C GLU A 222 -8.65 6.69 -19.71
N ALA A 223 -8.92 7.70 -18.89
CA ALA A 223 -7.95 8.33 -17.99
C ALA A 223 -8.27 8.06 -16.51
N ASN A 224 -7.81 8.92 -15.61
CA ASN A 224 -8.21 8.85 -14.19
C ASN A 224 -9.68 9.27 -14.07
N LEU A 225 -10.48 8.65 -13.20
CA LEU A 225 -11.88 9.11 -13.01
C LEU A 225 -11.89 10.54 -12.47
N ILE A 226 -11.10 10.81 -11.43
CA ILE A 226 -11.01 12.12 -10.80
C ILE A 226 -9.56 12.61 -10.76
N SER A 227 -9.36 13.87 -11.13
CA SER A 227 -8.10 14.57 -11.01
C SER A 227 -8.24 15.76 -10.05
N VAL A 228 -7.37 15.83 -9.03
CA VAL A 228 -7.33 16.94 -8.04
C VAL A 228 -5.96 17.57 -8.09
N LYS A 229 -5.89 18.89 -8.32
CA LYS A 229 -4.61 19.61 -8.44
C LYS A 229 -4.66 21.02 -7.86
N THR A 230 -3.49 21.65 -7.72
CA THR A 230 -3.36 23.10 -7.50
C THR A 230 -4.12 23.56 -6.26
N GLU A 231 -3.79 22.96 -5.12
CA GLU A 231 -4.32 23.26 -3.79
C GLU A 231 -5.85 23.11 -3.66
N SER A 232 -6.45 22.36 -4.57
CA SER A 232 -7.90 22.09 -4.56
C SER A 232 -8.27 20.97 -3.61
N GLU A 233 -9.53 20.96 -3.19
CA GLU A 233 -10.06 20.00 -2.22
C GLU A 233 -11.23 19.22 -2.81
N ILE A 234 -11.25 17.91 -2.57
CA ILE A 234 -12.41 17.07 -2.83
C ILE A 234 -12.83 16.30 -1.59
N THR A 235 -14.14 16.29 -1.32
CA THR A 235 -14.78 15.44 -0.33
C THR A 235 -15.75 14.49 -1.03
N LEU A 236 -15.57 13.19 -0.86
CA LEU A 236 -16.45 12.15 -1.40
C LEU A 236 -17.10 11.39 -0.25
N LEU A 237 -18.44 11.29 -0.26
CA LEU A 237 -19.24 10.61 0.75
C LEU A 237 -20.13 9.57 0.06
N ASN A 238 -19.96 8.29 0.41
CA ASN A 238 -20.72 7.19 -0.18
C ASN A 238 -20.67 7.16 -1.72
N CYS A 239 -19.49 7.38 -2.30
CA CYS A 239 -19.30 7.41 -3.75
C CYS A 239 -18.68 6.11 -4.28
N VAL A 240 -18.98 5.79 -5.53
CA VAL A 240 -18.42 4.62 -6.24
C VAL A 240 -17.51 5.07 -7.37
N LEU A 241 -16.29 4.56 -7.39
CA LEU A 241 -15.26 4.86 -8.39
C LEU A 241 -14.75 3.58 -9.03
N LYS A 242 -15.16 3.31 -10.28
CA LYS A 242 -14.92 2.00 -10.90
C LYS A 242 -14.46 2.04 -12.34
N ASP A 243 -13.78 0.97 -12.73
CA ASP A 243 -13.50 0.61 -14.13
C ASP A 243 -12.67 1.67 -14.90
N SER A 244 -11.77 2.38 -14.22
CA SER A 244 -10.80 3.27 -14.87
C SER A 244 -9.70 2.50 -15.59
N LYS A 245 -9.29 2.97 -16.79
CA LYS A 245 -8.05 2.51 -17.45
C LYS A 245 -6.78 3.05 -16.78
N LYS A 246 -6.88 4.05 -15.90
CA LYS A 246 -5.78 4.56 -15.07
C LYS A 246 -6.09 4.42 -13.58
N LYS A 247 -6.25 5.54 -12.86
CA LYS A 247 -6.49 5.57 -11.41
C LYS A 247 -7.91 6.00 -11.12
N GLY A 248 -8.46 5.57 -9.99
CA GLY A 248 -9.72 6.15 -9.51
C GLY A 248 -9.55 7.64 -9.19
N ILE A 249 -8.58 7.96 -8.34
CA ILE A 249 -8.22 9.35 -8.01
C ILE A 249 -6.73 9.57 -8.24
N SER A 250 -6.41 10.68 -8.91
CA SER A 250 -5.05 11.22 -8.96
C SER A 250 -5.03 12.59 -8.29
N ASN A 251 -4.49 12.65 -7.08
CA ASN A 251 -4.28 13.87 -6.31
C ASN A 251 -2.82 14.32 -6.43
N ILE A 252 -2.58 15.53 -6.94
CA ILE A 252 -1.25 16.14 -7.07
C ILE A 252 -1.31 17.55 -6.49
N ASN A 253 -0.74 17.75 -5.31
CA ASN A 253 -0.80 19.03 -4.58
C ASN A 253 -2.24 19.49 -4.30
N GLY A 254 -3.16 18.59 -3.95
CA GLY A 254 -4.52 18.92 -3.48
C GLY A 254 -4.87 18.15 -2.21
N THR A 255 -6.10 18.24 -1.71
CA THR A 255 -6.57 17.56 -0.50
C THR A 255 -7.72 16.61 -0.82
N ILE A 256 -7.68 15.39 -0.29
CA ILE A 256 -8.78 14.42 -0.43
C ILE A 256 -9.34 14.02 0.94
N ASN A 257 -10.67 14.03 1.06
CA ASN A 257 -11.42 13.51 2.20
C ASN A 257 -12.43 12.48 1.70
N LEU A 258 -12.15 11.19 1.90
CA LEU A 258 -12.93 10.09 1.36
C LEU A 258 -13.61 9.32 2.50
N HIS A 259 -14.92 9.23 2.47
CA HIS A 259 -15.72 8.52 3.47
C HIS A 259 -16.70 7.57 2.79
N ASP A 260 -16.77 6.33 3.27
CA ASP A 260 -17.76 5.34 2.84
C ASP A 260 -17.70 5.04 1.32
N CYS A 261 -16.53 5.25 0.70
CA CYS A 261 -16.37 5.13 -0.75
C CYS A 261 -15.91 3.73 -1.18
N VAL A 262 -16.32 3.32 -2.38
CA VAL A 262 -15.93 2.05 -2.99
C VAL A 262 -15.11 2.28 -4.25
N PHE A 263 -13.91 1.70 -4.30
CA PHE A 263 -13.04 1.70 -5.47
C PHE A 263 -12.89 0.27 -6.00
N THR A 264 -13.21 0.03 -7.27
CA THR A 264 -13.06 -1.32 -7.85
C THR A 264 -12.56 -1.29 -9.29
N ASN A 265 -11.76 -2.30 -9.66
CA ASN A 265 -11.29 -2.54 -11.04
C ASN A 265 -10.54 -1.38 -11.70
N ASN A 266 -9.86 -0.54 -10.92
CA ASN A 266 -9.03 0.55 -11.46
C ASN A 266 -7.65 0.02 -11.87
N LEU A 267 -7.28 0.18 -13.15
CA LEU A 267 -6.21 -0.60 -13.78
C LEU A 267 -4.81 -0.33 -13.19
N THR A 268 -4.43 0.94 -13.02
CA THR A 268 -3.08 1.30 -12.55
C THR A 268 -2.99 1.53 -11.04
N GLY A 269 -4.13 1.57 -10.35
CA GLY A 269 -4.27 1.79 -8.91
C GLY A 269 -5.61 2.45 -8.58
N ALA A 270 -6.02 2.47 -7.31
CA ALA A 270 -7.24 3.15 -6.92
C ALA A 270 -6.98 4.63 -6.61
N ILE A 271 -5.96 4.91 -5.79
CA ILE A 271 -5.67 6.25 -5.28
C ILE A 271 -4.18 6.54 -5.37
N PHE A 272 -3.85 7.71 -5.91
CA PHE A 272 -2.50 8.26 -5.94
C PHE A 272 -2.48 9.64 -5.30
N ILE A 273 -1.56 9.85 -4.37
CA ILE A 273 -1.37 11.11 -3.65
C ILE A 273 0.09 11.52 -3.80
N ASP A 274 0.34 12.66 -4.45
CA ASP A 274 1.67 13.24 -4.62
C ASP A 274 1.69 14.70 -4.16
N LYS A 275 2.78 15.11 -3.52
CA LYS A 275 3.03 16.49 -3.03
C LYS A 275 1.87 17.08 -2.22
N SER A 276 1.13 16.26 -1.48
CA SER A 276 0.00 16.68 -0.68
C SER A 276 0.33 16.51 0.80
N THR A 277 0.83 17.59 1.39
CA THR A 277 1.17 17.66 2.83
C THR A 277 -0.04 18.05 3.69
N ASN A 278 -1.15 18.45 3.06
CA ASN A 278 -2.42 18.69 3.73
C ASN A 278 -2.99 17.40 4.35
N LYS A 279 -4.03 17.55 5.17
CA LYS A 279 -4.66 16.43 5.89
C LYS A 279 -5.52 15.59 4.93
N ASN A 280 -4.91 14.65 4.22
CA ASN A 280 -5.66 13.65 3.44
C ASN A 280 -6.22 12.56 4.36
N ILE A 281 -7.50 12.24 4.19
CA ILE A 281 -8.20 11.24 4.99
C ILE A 281 -8.91 10.25 4.07
N ILE A 282 -8.74 8.96 4.36
CA ILE A 282 -9.51 7.87 3.78
C ILE A 282 -10.11 7.08 4.94
N LYS A 283 -11.43 7.08 5.07
CA LYS A 283 -12.14 6.46 6.18
C LYS A 283 -13.30 5.58 5.71
N ASN A 284 -13.42 4.38 6.29
CA ASN A 284 -14.48 3.43 5.97
C ASN A 284 -14.62 3.13 4.47
N CYS A 285 -13.49 3.06 3.76
CA CYS A 285 -13.48 2.84 2.31
C CYS A 285 -13.16 1.40 1.98
N LYS A 286 -13.72 0.90 0.88
CA LYS A 286 -13.39 -0.41 0.31
C LYS A 286 -12.68 -0.27 -1.02
N ILE A 287 -11.47 -0.82 -1.13
CA ILE A 287 -10.63 -0.74 -2.33
C ILE A 287 -10.31 -2.15 -2.81
N MET A 288 -10.80 -2.51 -3.99
CA MET A 288 -10.77 -3.89 -4.48
C MET A 288 -10.22 -4.00 -5.90
N ASN A 289 -9.67 -5.18 -6.20
CA ASN A 289 -9.40 -5.64 -7.56
C ASN A 289 -8.53 -4.67 -8.39
N SER A 290 -7.58 -4.00 -7.75
CA SER A 290 -6.66 -3.11 -8.44
C SER A 290 -5.59 -3.92 -9.17
N ASN A 291 -5.39 -3.67 -10.47
CA ASN A 291 -4.34 -4.36 -11.23
C ASN A 291 -2.93 -3.75 -10.97
N GLY A 292 -2.88 -2.50 -10.49
CA GLY A 292 -1.68 -1.82 -9.99
C GLY A 292 -1.51 -1.91 -8.47
N VAL A 293 -0.81 -0.94 -7.89
CA VAL A 293 -0.80 -0.75 -6.43
C VAL A 293 -2.06 0.00 -6.03
N SER A 294 -2.82 -0.49 -5.04
CA SER A 294 -4.12 0.09 -4.72
C SER A 294 -4.03 1.53 -4.21
N ILE A 295 -3.16 1.81 -3.23
CA ILE A 295 -2.87 3.18 -2.77
C ILE A 295 -1.37 3.45 -2.87
N THR A 296 -1.00 4.57 -3.48
CA THR A 296 0.37 5.08 -3.51
C THR A 296 0.44 6.49 -2.95
N VAL A 297 1.36 6.72 -2.01
CA VAL A 297 1.58 8.01 -1.32
C VAL A 297 3.04 8.43 -1.50
N GLU A 298 3.26 9.59 -2.11
CA GLU A 298 4.59 10.16 -2.42
C GLU A 298 4.66 11.60 -1.90
N LYS A 299 5.70 11.97 -1.15
CA LYS A 299 5.89 13.33 -0.59
C LYS A 299 4.63 13.89 0.08
N SER A 300 3.87 13.04 0.78
CA SER A 300 2.51 13.36 1.22
C SER A 300 2.18 12.82 2.61
N ASN A 301 1.12 13.37 3.19
CA ASN A 301 0.55 12.92 4.47
C ASN A 301 -0.77 12.19 4.23
N LEU A 302 -1.01 11.06 4.91
CA LEU A 302 -2.28 10.32 4.81
C LEU A 302 -2.69 9.67 6.14
N ALA A 303 -3.97 9.82 6.51
CA ALA A 303 -4.63 8.97 7.49
C ALA A 303 -5.59 7.98 6.79
N LEU A 304 -5.33 6.68 6.95
CA LEU A 304 -6.17 5.59 6.45
C LEU A 304 -6.80 4.86 7.64
N ILE A 305 -8.12 4.90 7.75
CA ILE A 305 -8.84 4.50 8.97
C ILE A 305 -10.03 3.60 8.59
N ASP A 306 -10.28 2.53 9.35
CA ASP A 306 -11.48 1.68 9.22
C ASP A 306 -11.67 1.12 7.79
N SER A 307 -10.61 0.93 7.01
CA SER A 307 -10.69 0.68 5.57
C SER A 307 -10.15 -0.68 5.14
N GLN A 308 -10.64 -1.18 4.00
CA GLN A 308 -10.28 -2.50 3.47
C GLN A 308 -9.62 -2.36 2.10
N ILE A 309 -8.48 -3.04 1.92
CA ILE A 309 -7.76 -3.14 0.65
C ILE A 309 -7.61 -4.61 0.28
N GLU A 310 -8.27 -5.03 -0.79
CA GLU A 310 -8.41 -6.43 -1.17
C GLU A 310 -8.00 -6.68 -2.63
N ASN A 311 -7.39 -7.84 -2.88
CA ASN A 311 -7.18 -8.39 -4.23
C ASN A 311 -6.37 -7.45 -5.15
N SER A 312 -5.29 -6.87 -4.63
CA SER A 312 -4.34 -6.07 -5.42
C SER A 312 -3.39 -6.98 -6.19
N ARG A 313 -3.34 -6.89 -7.53
CA ARG A 313 -2.44 -7.73 -8.34
C ARG A 313 -0.96 -7.37 -8.12
N LYS A 314 -0.64 -6.11 -7.80
CA LYS A 314 0.70 -5.73 -7.34
C LYS A 314 0.75 -5.76 -5.81
N GLY A 315 0.73 -4.62 -5.13
CA GLY A 315 0.67 -4.50 -3.68
C GLY A 315 -0.53 -3.67 -3.23
N GLY A 316 -0.95 -3.79 -1.98
CA GLY A 316 -2.09 -3.01 -1.45
C GLY A 316 -1.72 -1.54 -1.22
N PHE A 317 -0.54 -1.30 -0.64
CA PHE A 317 -0.11 0.03 -0.23
C PHE A 317 1.36 0.28 -0.51
N ARG A 318 1.67 1.51 -0.92
CA ARG A 318 3.05 1.97 -1.10
C ARG A 318 3.22 3.37 -0.54
N CYS A 319 4.22 3.52 0.32
CA CYS A 319 4.65 4.77 0.93
C CYS A 319 6.10 5.05 0.54
N LEU A 320 6.37 6.21 -0.06
CA LEU A 320 7.69 6.60 -0.52
C LEU A 320 7.95 8.11 -0.41
N GLN A 321 9.21 8.49 -0.57
CA GLN A 321 9.72 9.86 -0.65
C GLN A 321 9.26 10.74 0.52
N ASN A 322 9.74 10.45 1.73
CA ASN A 322 9.48 11.24 2.95
C ASN A 322 7.97 11.39 3.30
N SER A 323 7.16 10.41 2.91
CA SER A 323 5.72 10.43 3.21
C SER A 323 5.45 10.06 4.67
N LYS A 324 4.40 10.62 5.26
CA LYS A 324 3.97 10.32 6.64
C LYS A 324 2.56 9.73 6.63
N VAL A 325 2.45 8.48 7.04
CA VAL A 325 1.20 7.73 6.96
C VAL A 325 0.81 7.19 8.33
N MET A 326 -0.46 7.36 8.67
CA MET A 326 -1.11 6.67 9.78
C MET A 326 -2.14 5.69 9.23
N ILE A 327 -2.07 4.43 9.66
CA ILE A 327 -3.02 3.37 9.34
C ILE A 327 -3.61 2.88 10.65
N ASP A 328 -4.94 2.87 10.78
CA ASP A 328 -5.62 2.37 11.98
C ASP A 328 -6.85 1.55 11.62
N ASN A 329 -7.02 0.42 12.31
CA ASN A 329 -8.17 -0.48 12.17
C ASN A 329 -8.48 -0.87 10.71
N CYS A 330 -7.46 -1.25 9.95
CA CYS A 330 -7.61 -1.58 8.53
C CYS A 330 -7.42 -3.08 8.24
N VAL A 331 -7.83 -3.49 7.03
CA VAL A 331 -7.58 -4.84 6.51
C VAL A 331 -6.86 -4.76 5.17
N PHE A 332 -5.76 -5.49 5.04
CA PHE A 332 -5.06 -5.71 3.78
C PHE A 332 -5.09 -7.20 3.46
N SER A 333 -5.72 -7.57 2.35
CA SER A 333 -5.88 -8.98 1.99
C SER A 333 -5.63 -9.23 0.50
N GLY A 334 -5.09 -10.42 0.19
CA GLY A 334 -5.03 -10.93 -1.18
C GLY A 334 -4.13 -10.10 -2.11
N SER A 335 -2.83 -10.38 -2.11
CA SER A 335 -1.86 -9.69 -2.98
C SER A 335 -0.80 -10.62 -3.55
N LYS A 336 -0.39 -10.38 -4.81
CA LYS A 336 0.74 -11.12 -5.42
C LYS A 336 2.10 -10.63 -4.94
N TRP A 337 2.17 -9.43 -4.36
CA TRP A 337 3.38 -8.87 -3.75
C TRP A 337 3.13 -8.57 -2.27
N ALA A 338 4.07 -7.87 -1.61
CA ALA A 338 3.85 -7.39 -0.26
C ALA A 338 2.56 -6.57 -0.16
N LEU A 339 1.77 -6.80 0.89
CA LEU A 339 0.53 -6.06 1.13
C LEU A 339 0.81 -4.58 1.33
N LEU A 340 1.92 -4.25 2.00
CA LEU A 340 2.38 -2.88 2.18
C LEU A 340 3.90 -2.78 2.00
N ASN A 341 4.34 -1.72 1.35
CA ASN A 341 5.76 -1.39 1.21
C ASN A 341 6.06 0.04 1.67
N LEU A 342 7.17 0.19 2.39
CA LEU A 342 7.67 1.44 2.95
C LEU A 342 9.13 1.68 2.49
N TYR A 343 9.36 2.80 1.81
CA TYR A 343 10.62 3.17 1.14
C TYR A 343 11.07 4.58 1.51
N ASP A 344 12.28 4.97 1.07
CA ASP A 344 12.73 6.37 0.94
C ASP A 344 12.40 7.27 2.16
N ASP A 345 12.95 6.94 3.34
CA ASP A 345 12.84 7.75 4.56
C ASP A 345 11.38 8.12 4.95
N SER A 346 10.43 7.25 4.59
CA SER A 346 9.02 7.45 4.89
C SER A 346 8.66 6.92 6.28
N HIS A 347 7.67 7.56 6.91
CA HIS A 347 7.20 7.26 8.26
C HIS A 347 5.83 6.60 8.22
N LEU A 348 5.70 5.44 8.86
CA LEU A 348 4.46 4.70 8.99
C LEU A 348 4.17 4.34 10.44
N ILE A 349 3.02 4.81 10.94
CA ILE A 349 2.40 4.34 12.17
C ILE A 349 1.21 3.46 11.76
N CYS A 350 1.23 2.18 12.11
CA CYS A 350 0.16 1.25 11.77
C CYS A 350 -0.34 0.52 13.03
N GLN A 351 -1.63 0.59 13.28
CA GLN A 351 -2.25 0.07 14.50
C GLN A 351 -3.49 -0.77 14.19
N ASN A 352 -3.75 -1.77 15.04
CA ASN A 352 -4.98 -2.58 15.03
C ASN A 352 -5.36 -3.14 13.65
N THR A 353 -4.36 -3.44 12.82
CA THR A 353 -4.56 -3.75 11.40
C THR A 353 -4.29 -5.22 11.11
N LEU A 354 -5.13 -5.81 10.26
CA LEU A 354 -4.98 -7.18 9.78
C LEU A 354 -4.29 -7.19 8.41
N PHE A 355 -3.23 -7.99 8.29
CA PHE A 355 -2.55 -8.32 7.04
C PHE A 355 -2.72 -9.81 6.77
N GLU A 356 -3.41 -10.18 5.70
CA GLU A 356 -3.68 -11.60 5.41
C GLU A 356 -3.50 -12.01 3.95
N SER A 357 -3.17 -13.29 3.76
CA SER A 357 -3.21 -13.95 2.44
C SER A 357 -2.33 -13.27 1.38
N SER A 358 -1.06 -13.00 1.73
CA SER A 358 -0.06 -12.56 0.77
C SER A 358 0.70 -13.72 0.15
N ILE A 359 0.90 -13.67 -1.16
CA ILE A 359 1.77 -14.62 -1.89
C ILE A 359 3.26 -14.39 -1.56
N ILE A 360 3.62 -13.24 -0.98
CA ILE A 360 4.99 -12.98 -0.55
C ILE A 360 5.04 -12.51 0.90
N ARG A 361 4.67 -11.25 1.18
CA ARG A 361 4.88 -10.63 2.50
C ARG A 361 3.68 -9.83 3.01
N GLY A 362 3.60 -9.64 4.32
CA GLY A 362 2.76 -8.60 4.91
C GLY A 362 3.34 -7.22 4.63
N ILE A 363 4.40 -6.87 5.33
CA ILE A 363 5.08 -5.56 5.21
C ILE A 363 6.54 -5.73 4.80
N THR A 364 7.01 -4.85 3.91
CA THR A 364 8.46 -4.62 3.69
C THR A 364 8.83 -3.19 4.07
N ALA A 365 9.79 -3.03 4.97
CA ALA A 365 10.37 -1.75 5.37
C ALA A 365 11.86 -1.70 5.00
N THR A 366 12.26 -0.67 4.25
CA THR A 366 13.63 -0.51 3.72
C THR A 366 14.07 0.96 3.70
N GLU A 367 15.33 1.24 3.32
CA GLU A 367 15.80 2.59 2.92
C GLU A 367 15.54 3.69 3.98
N GLN A 368 16.12 3.54 5.18
CA GLN A 368 15.98 4.47 6.32
C GLN A 368 14.56 4.70 6.85
N SER A 369 13.55 3.99 6.33
CA SER A 369 12.17 4.17 6.75
C SER A 369 11.89 3.97 8.24
N HIS A 370 10.92 4.71 8.75
CA HIS A 370 10.48 4.67 10.15
C HIS A 370 9.17 3.89 10.26
N LEU A 371 9.20 2.72 10.91
CA LEU A 371 8.02 1.86 11.08
C LEU A 371 7.66 1.67 12.54
N TYR A 372 6.42 1.97 12.91
CA TYR A 372 5.83 1.65 14.21
C TYR A 372 4.57 0.80 14.02
N LEU A 373 4.61 -0.45 14.48
CA LEU A 373 3.49 -1.38 14.48
C LEU A 373 2.97 -1.60 15.90
N LYS A 374 1.65 -1.52 16.10
CA LYS A 374 1.01 -1.80 17.39
C LYS A 374 -0.30 -2.56 17.24
N GLY A 375 -0.46 -3.72 17.88
CA GLY A 375 -1.75 -4.43 17.85
C GLY A 375 -2.09 -5.04 16.48
N CYS A 376 -1.11 -5.21 15.60
CA CYS A 376 -1.36 -5.71 14.24
C CYS A 376 -1.29 -7.25 14.18
N THR A 377 -2.08 -7.85 13.30
CA THR A 377 -2.09 -9.30 13.06
C THR A 377 -1.65 -9.59 11.63
N PHE A 378 -0.69 -10.49 11.49
CA PHE A 378 -0.20 -11.01 10.21
C PHE A 378 -0.56 -12.48 10.11
N ARG A 379 -1.27 -12.87 9.05
CA ARG A 379 -1.58 -14.29 8.82
C ARG A 379 -1.51 -14.75 7.39
N TYR A 380 -1.21 -16.04 7.18
CA TYR A 380 -1.21 -16.68 5.86
C TYR A 380 -0.33 -15.95 4.83
N CYS A 381 0.82 -15.42 5.28
CA CYS A 381 1.84 -14.86 4.40
C CYS A 381 2.76 -15.99 3.93
N THR A 382 2.90 -16.17 2.62
CA THR A 382 3.64 -17.32 2.06
C THR A 382 5.15 -17.27 2.30
N GLU A 383 5.72 -16.09 2.48
CA GLU A 383 7.10 -15.94 2.95
C GLU A 383 7.12 -15.40 4.38
N ASN A 384 6.88 -14.11 4.58
CA ASN A 384 6.99 -13.52 5.91
C ASN A 384 5.95 -12.46 6.26
N GLY A 385 5.67 -12.32 7.55
CA GLY A 385 4.77 -11.27 8.04
C GLY A 385 5.40 -9.89 7.88
N LEU A 386 6.62 -9.71 8.38
CA LEU A 386 7.39 -8.46 8.29
C LEU A 386 8.81 -8.74 7.82
N ARG A 387 9.30 -7.93 6.87
CA ARG A 387 10.71 -7.88 6.49
C ARG A 387 11.30 -6.49 6.68
N VAL A 388 12.40 -6.43 7.44
CA VAL A 388 13.18 -5.23 7.73
C VAL A 388 14.53 -5.31 7.01
N ILE A 389 14.83 -4.33 6.16
CA ILE A 389 16.02 -4.34 5.29
C ILE A 389 16.78 -3.02 5.45
N GLY A 390 17.96 -3.03 6.06
CA GLY A 390 18.86 -1.86 6.14
C GLY A 390 18.31 -0.59 6.80
N THR A 391 17.12 -0.66 7.43
CA THR A 391 16.57 0.42 8.25
C THR A 391 16.80 0.15 9.73
N GLN A 392 17.08 1.20 10.50
CA GLN A 392 17.32 1.16 11.94
C GLN A 392 16.10 1.54 12.79
N ASN A 393 15.01 1.99 12.16
CA ASN A 393 13.91 2.69 12.83
C ASN A 393 12.62 1.86 12.88
N VAL A 394 12.71 0.58 13.27
CA VAL A 394 11.56 -0.32 13.34
C VAL A 394 11.20 -0.67 14.78
N LYS A 395 9.94 -0.47 15.15
CA LYS A 395 9.34 -0.86 16.43
C LYS A 395 8.09 -1.68 16.19
N VAL A 396 8.01 -2.85 16.82
CA VAL A 396 6.87 -3.77 16.74
C VAL A 396 6.41 -4.06 18.16
N LYS A 397 5.14 -3.79 18.46
CA LYS A 397 4.58 -3.97 19.80
C LYS A 397 3.22 -4.67 19.77
N ASN A 398 3.00 -5.65 20.64
CA ASN A 398 1.68 -6.28 20.78
C ASN A 398 1.13 -6.82 19.44
N CYS A 399 1.99 -7.42 18.62
CA CYS A 399 1.60 -7.94 17.30
C CYS A 399 1.52 -9.46 17.31
N ILE A 400 0.68 -10.01 16.44
CA ILE A 400 0.52 -11.45 16.24
C ILE A 400 1.00 -11.84 14.84
N PHE A 401 1.86 -12.84 14.76
CA PHE A 401 2.33 -13.45 13.51
C PHE A 401 1.88 -14.91 13.50
N HIS A 402 1.00 -15.28 12.58
CA HIS A 402 0.33 -16.58 12.60
C HIS A 402 0.39 -17.22 11.20
N GLU A 403 0.86 -18.47 11.09
CA GLU A 403 0.87 -19.21 9.81
C GLU A 403 1.62 -18.46 8.68
N CYS A 404 2.78 -17.90 9.00
CA CYS A 404 3.68 -17.24 8.04
C CYS A 404 4.76 -18.21 7.55
N ARG A 405 4.52 -18.91 6.45
CA ARG A 405 5.23 -20.13 6.03
C ARG A 405 6.76 -20.13 6.15
N VAL A 406 7.47 -19.04 5.84
CA VAL A 406 8.94 -18.99 6.01
C VAL A 406 9.30 -18.38 7.37
N SER A 407 8.88 -17.15 7.63
CA SER A 407 9.16 -16.53 8.93
C SER A 407 8.10 -15.54 9.42
N GLY A 408 8.01 -15.36 10.74
CA GLY A 408 7.21 -14.26 11.29
C GLY A 408 7.83 -12.91 10.94
N ILE A 409 9.07 -12.69 11.39
CA ILE A 409 9.85 -11.49 11.09
C ILE A 409 11.23 -11.88 10.53
N ASP A 410 11.57 -11.31 9.38
CA ASP A 410 12.93 -11.27 8.84
C ASP A 410 13.57 -9.91 9.15
N ILE A 411 14.81 -9.91 9.66
CA ILE A 411 15.63 -8.72 9.80
C ILE A 411 16.95 -8.97 9.10
N CYS A 412 17.25 -8.16 8.09
CA CYS A 412 18.43 -8.36 7.27
C CYS A 412 19.08 -7.09 6.76
N ASP A 413 20.25 -7.27 6.17
CA ASP A 413 21.06 -6.26 5.51
C ASP A 413 21.35 -5.07 6.42
N ASN A 414 21.88 -5.37 7.61
CA ASN A 414 22.10 -4.43 8.72
C ASN A 414 20.83 -3.81 9.32
N GLY A 415 19.64 -4.29 8.99
CA GLY A 415 18.39 -3.80 9.61
C GLY A 415 18.36 -4.00 11.12
N TYR A 416 17.61 -3.16 11.83
CA TYR A 416 17.38 -3.28 13.27
C TYR A 416 15.90 -3.13 13.63
N ALA A 417 15.43 -3.97 14.56
CA ALA A 417 14.09 -3.84 15.12
C ALA A 417 14.06 -3.98 16.65
N LYS A 418 13.16 -3.22 17.28
CA LYS A 418 12.72 -3.43 18.67
C LYS A 418 11.38 -4.16 18.65
N ILE A 419 11.33 -5.36 19.22
CA ILE A 419 10.15 -6.23 19.19
C ILE A 419 9.72 -6.45 20.64
N ASN A 420 8.48 -6.10 20.99
CA ASN A 420 7.99 -6.22 22.36
C ASN A 420 6.58 -6.81 22.39
N ASP A 421 6.28 -7.65 23.37
CA ASP A 421 4.93 -8.18 23.61
C ASP A 421 4.33 -8.91 22.38
N CYS A 422 5.14 -9.60 21.57
CA CYS A 422 4.68 -10.17 20.30
C CYS A 422 4.48 -11.69 20.39
N THR A 423 3.44 -12.19 19.73
CA THR A 423 3.15 -13.63 19.65
C THR A 423 3.36 -14.16 18.24
N PHE A 424 4.12 -15.24 18.13
CA PHE A 424 4.37 -16.02 16.93
C PHE A 424 3.67 -17.37 17.12
N ALA A 425 2.64 -17.64 16.32
CA ALA A 425 1.81 -18.83 16.47
C ALA A 425 1.82 -19.66 15.18
N GLY A 426 2.66 -20.70 15.16
CA GLY A 426 2.66 -21.82 14.24
C GLY A 426 2.79 -21.55 12.74
N GLY A 427 3.11 -22.61 12.00
CA GLY A 427 3.06 -22.62 10.54
C GLY A 427 4.19 -21.85 9.86
N PHE A 428 5.36 -21.78 10.48
CA PHE A 428 6.54 -21.09 9.94
C PHE A 428 7.80 -21.96 10.03
N GLU A 429 8.78 -21.70 9.16
CA GLU A 429 10.12 -22.29 9.32
C GLU A 429 10.85 -21.63 10.50
N TYR A 430 10.75 -20.30 10.62
CA TYR A 430 11.42 -19.50 11.66
C TYR A 430 10.46 -18.50 12.32
N GLY A 431 10.38 -18.40 13.64
CA GLY A 431 9.63 -17.31 14.27
C GLY A 431 10.30 -15.96 13.96
N LEU A 432 11.57 -15.86 14.35
CA LEU A 432 12.47 -14.76 14.03
C LEU A 432 13.64 -15.25 13.19
N ASN A 433 14.03 -14.50 12.16
CA ASN A 433 15.15 -14.83 11.29
C ASN A 433 16.05 -13.61 11.08
N LEU A 434 17.27 -13.67 11.62
CA LEU A 434 18.24 -12.59 11.64
C LEU A 434 19.45 -12.98 10.81
N TYR A 435 19.73 -12.21 9.76
CA TYR A 435 20.82 -12.54 8.85
C TYR A 435 21.41 -11.32 8.14
N THR A 436 22.57 -11.49 7.51
CA THR A 436 23.30 -10.41 6.82
C THR A 436 23.41 -9.16 7.70
N GLY A 437 23.96 -9.29 8.90
CA GLY A 437 24.12 -8.18 9.86
C GLY A 437 22.84 -7.68 10.53
N GLY A 438 21.68 -8.27 10.21
CA GLY A 438 20.41 -7.92 10.83
C GLY A 438 20.39 -8.18 12.33
N SER A 439 19.80 -7.26 13.10
CA SER A 439 19.79 -7.34 14.55
C SER A 439 18.49 -6.96 15.23
N CYS A 440 18.27 -7.43 16.46
CA CYS A 440 17.11 -7.00 17.24
C CYS A 440 17.37 -6.94 18.74
N VAL A 441 16.49 -6.20 19.42
CA VAL A 441 16.18 -6.40 20.83
C VAL A 441 14.74 -6.88 20.90
N ALA A 442 14.54 -8.06 21.47
CA ALA A 442 13.25 -8.71 21.54
C ALA A 442 12.92 -9.03 23.01
N ASP A 443 11.83 -8.47 23.52
CA ASP A 443 11.40 -8.64 24.90
C ASP A 443 9.94 -9.11 24.98
N GLN A 444 9.61 -9.98 25.93
CA GLN A 444 8.25 -10.51 26.13
C GLN A 444 7.69 -11.11 24.84
N ILE A 445 8.38 -12.13 24.33
CA ILE A 445 8.05 -12.79 23.06
C ILE A 445 7.49 -14.18 23.33
N TYR A 446 6.44 -14.54 22.61
CA TYR A 446 5.80 -15.85 22.70
C TYR A 446 5.95 -16.57 21.36
N ILE A 447 6.58 -17.75 21.33
CA ILE A 447 6.79 -18.52 20.10
C ILE A 447 6.22 -19.92 20.26
N PHE A 448 5.08 -20.15 19.60
CA PHE A 448 4.36 -21.41 19.60
C PHE A 448 4.46 -22.09 18.25
N GLY A 449 4.73 -23.39 18.27
CA GLY A 449 4.89 -24.20 17.07
C GLY A 449 3.58 -24.49 16.31
N PRO A 450 3.68 -25.27 15.23
CA PRO A 450 4.88 -25.95 14.76
C PRO A 450 5.88 -24.99 14.11
N PHE A 451 7.16 -25.18 14.43
CA PHE A 451 8.27 -24.48 13.79
C PHE A 451 9.51 -25.37 13.63
N ARG A 452 10.38 -25.03 12.66
CA ARG A 452 11.70 -25.66 12.53
C ARG A 452 12.68 -25.10 13.56
N TYR A 453 12.79 -23.77 13.60
CA TYR A 453 13.52 -23.04 14.64
C TYR A 453 12.64 -21.90 15.21
N ALA A 454 12.60 -21.70 16.52
CA ALA A 454 11.89 -20.55 17.07
C ALA A 454 12.58 -19.25 16.63
N THR A 455 13.91 -19.21 16.72
CA THR A 455 14.76 -18.13 16.25
C THR A 455 15.95 -18.67 15.48
N ARG A 456 16.24 -18.13 14.29
CA ARG A 456 17.43 -18.44 13.51
C ARG A 456 18.32 -17.20 13.38
N ILE A 457 19.60 -17.33 13.72
CA ILE A 457 20.57 -16.23 13.70
C ILE A 457 21.79 -16.71 12.93
N HIS A 458 22.07 -16.12 11.77
CA HIS A 458 23.10 -16.62 10.86
C HIS A 458 23.76 -15.50 10.06
N HIS A 459 24.91 -15.74 9.44
CA HIS A 459 25.54 -14.80 8.49
C HIS A 459 25.64 -13.40 9.08
N GLY A 460 26.35 -13.27 10.19
CA GLY A 460 26.51 -12.01 10.91
C GLY A 460 25.27 -11.43 11.60
N GLY A 461 24.12 -12.12 11.66
CA GLY A 461 22.99 -11.67 12.49
C GLY A 461 23.30 -11.72 13.99
N PHE A 462 22.66 -10.89 14.80
CA PHE A 462 22.85 -10.88 16.27
C PHE A 462 21.66 -10.27 17.02
N GLY A 463 21.54 -10.51 18.32
CA GLY A 463 20.44 -9.92 19.07
C GLY A 463 20.42 -10.26 20.55
N ASN A 464 19.62 -9.47 21.27
CA ASN A 464 19.31 -9.70 22.68
C ASN A 464 17.85 -10.08 22.81
N PHE A 465 17.61 -11.18 23.50
CA PHE A 465 16.30 -11.76 23.70
C PHE A 465 16.05 -11.86 25.20
N SER A 466 14.94 -11.33 25.68
CA SER A 466 14.55 -11.42 27.08
C SER A 466 13.09 -11.83 27.19
N ASN A 467 12.75 -12.56 28.25
CA ASN A 467 11.36 -12.95 28.50
C ASN A 467 10.73 -13.72 27.33
N VAL A 468 11.46 -14.66 26.74
CA VAL A 468 10.96 -15.46 25.61
C VAL A 468 10.30 -16.73 26.13
N LEU A 469 9.03 -16.91 25.85
CA LEU A 469 8.29 -18.12 26.16
C LEU A 469 8.11 -18.95 24.89
N MET A 470 8.46 -20.24 24.93
CA MET A 470 8.47 -21.09 23.75
C MET A 470 7.78 -22.44 23.99
N GLN A 471 7.08 -22.93 22.97
CA GLN A 471 6.61 -24.31 22.93
C GLN A 471 6.46 -24.79 21.49
N ASN A 472 7.13 -25.88 21.12
CA ASN A 472 6.98 -26.42 19.77
C ASN A 472 5.77 -27.35 19.69
N LEU A 473 4.60 -26.80 19.35
CA LEU A 473 3.35 -27.54 19.20
C LEU A 473 3.36 -28.39 17.93
N VAL A 474 2.67 -29.53 17.97
CA VAL A 474 2.50 -30.40 16.79
C VAL A 474 1.63 -29.74 15.72
N ASN A 475 0.56 -29.08 16.16
CA ASN A 475 -0.42 -28.43 15.30
C ASN A 475 -0.45 -26.92 15.56
N PRO A 476 -0.68 -26.09 14.52
CA PRO A 476 -0.86 -24.66 14.69
C PRO A 476 -2.05 -24.33 15.59
N LEU A 477 -1.94 -23.25 16.37
CA LEU A 477 -3.04 -22.75 17.18
C LEU A 477 -4.12 -22.12 16.30
N ASN A 478 -5.39 -22.26 16.67
CA ASN A 478 -6.44 -21.47 16.04
C ASN A 478 -6.27 -19.98 16.36
N THR A 479 -6.50 -19.08 15.41
CA THR A 479 -6.30 -17.63 15.60
C THR A 479 -7.00 -17.09 16.86
N ASN A 480 -8.23 -17.52 17.12
CA ASN A 480 -9.02 -17.08 18.28
C ASN A 480 -8.50 -17.62 19.63
N SER A 481 -7.67 -18.66 19.61
CA SER A 481 -7.12 -19.29 20.82
C SER A 481 -5.75 -18.76 21.22
N ILE A 482 -5.05 -18.04 20.32
CA ILE A 482 -3.66 -17.61 20.51
C ILE A 482 -3.48 -16.87 21.83
N GLN A 483 -4.27 -15.82 22.08
CA GLN A 483 -4.13 -15.00 23.28
C GLN A 483 -4.43 -15.78 24.56
N SER A 484 -5.46 -16.64 24.54
CA SER A 484 -5.80 -17.51 25.68
C SER A 484 -4.68 -18.50 25.98
N PHE A 485 -4.09 -19.08 24.92
CA PHE A 485 -2.96 -20.00 25.04
C PHE A 485 -1.70 -19.30 25.57
N THR A 486 -1.42 -18.08 25.11
CA THR A 486 -0.35 -17.23 25.63
C THR A 486 -0.52 -17.00 27.14
N ALA A 487 -1.72 -16.62 27.57
CA ALA A 487 -2.02 -16.38 28.98
C ALA A 487 -1.84 -17.64 29.84
N GLN A 488 -2.35 -18.79 29.38
CA GLN A 488 -2.20 -20.08 30.07
C GLN A 488 -0.73 -20.49 30.17
N SER A 489 0.05 -20.32 29.10
CA SER A 489 1.47 -20.66 29.08
C SER A 489 2.28 -19.78 30.05
N ASN A 490 1.94 -18.51 30.16
CA ASN A 490 2.53 -17.61 31.15
C ASN A 490 2.22 -18.05 32.58
N LEU A 491 1.00 -18.51 32.87
CA LEU A 491 0.67 -19.06 34.18
C LEU A 491 1.50 -20.30 34.50
N ILE A 492 1.71 -21.19 33.52
CA ILE A 492 2.58 -22.37 33.67
C ILE A 492 4.01 -21.96 34.04
N ARG A 493 4.57 -20.94 33.38
CA ARG A 493 5.90 -20.40 33.71
C ARG A 493 5.98 -19.90 35.16
N LEU A 494 4.92 -19.26 35.67
CA LEU A 494 4.92 -18.68 37.02
C LEU A 494 4.82 -19.73 38.14
N ILE A 495 4.26 -20.90 37.86
CA ILE A 495 4.09 -21.98 38.84
C ILE A 495 5.17 -23.06 38.73
N ASP A 496 5.99 -23.03 37.68
CA ASP A 496 7.09 -23.97 37.52
C ASP A 496 8.22 -23.62 38.50
N ASN A 497 8.63 -24.61 39.29
CA ASN A 497 9.72 -24.51 40.26
C ASN A 497 11.00 -25.24 39.78
N ASN A 498 11.06 -25.61 38.49
CA ASN A 498 12.26 -26.20 37.91
C ASN A 498 13.46 -25.23 37.95
N HIS A 499 14.65 -25.78 38.06
CA HIS A 499 15.90 -25.01 38.13
C HIS A 499 16.29 -24.45 36.76
N ASP A 500 17.04 -23.35 36.75
CA ASP A 500 17.55 -22.70 35.54
C ASP A 500 18.45 -23.63 34.73
N ILE A 501 18.18 -23.72 33.42
CA ILE A 501 19.05 -24.38 32.48
C ILE A 501 19.88 -23.32 31.75
N ILE A 502 21.14 -23.18 32.17
CA ILE A 502 22.09 -22.24 31.57
C ILE A 502 22.91 -22.95 30.50
N TYR A 503 22.90 -22.39 29.30
CA TYR A 503 23.71 -22.84 28.17
C TYR A 503 24.74 -21.78 27.78
N THR A 504 25.97 -22.23 27.54
CA THR A 504 27.05 -21.40 26.96
C THR A 504 27.53 -22.04 25.66
N ASP A 505 27.42 -21.33 24.54
CA ASP A 505 27.93 -21.78 23.23
C ASP A 505 29.27 -21.11 22.92
N ASN A 506 30.33 -21.93 22.86
CA ASN A 506 31.71 -21.55 22.58
C ASN A 506 32.28 -22.39 21.43
N ASP A 507 31.63 -22.38 20.26
CA ASP A 507 32.20 -23.06 19.09
C ASP A 507 33.42 -22.28 18.52
N ASN A 508 34.62 -22.80 18.86
CA ASN A 508 35.95 -22.68 18.23
C ASN A 508 36.76 -21.36 18.35
N PHE A 509 37.67 -21.32 19.33
CA PHE A 509 39.03 -20.81 19.13
C PHE A 509 40.02 -21.87 19.60
N GLY A 510 40.88 -22.33 18.70
CA GLY A 510 42.06 -23.11 19.04
C GLY A 510 42.98 -22.31 19.97
N ASP A 511 43.67 -23.03 20.83
CA ASP A 511 44.71 -22.58 21.75
C ASP A 511 45.47 -21.35 21.24
N SER A 512 45.27 -20.18 21.85
CA SER A 512 46.27 -19.07 21.93
C SER A 512 45.72 -17.70 22.34
N PHE A 513 44.73 -17.53 23.22
CA PHE A 513 44.47 -16.18 23.77
C PHE A 513 44.24 -16.15 25.28
N ASN A 514 44.99 -15.21 25.89
CA ASN A 514 45.37 -15.11 27.29
C ASN A 514 44.17 -14.99 28.25
N HIS A 515 44.04 -15.95 29.17
CA HIS A 515 42.95 -16.15 30.15
C HIS A 515 42.68 -15.03 31.18
N LYS A 516 43.18 -13.80 31.00
CA LYS A 516 43.15 -12.78 32.08
C LYS A 516 41.99 -11.77 32.04
N LYS A 517 41.21 -11.67 30.95
CA LYS A 517 40.10 -10.69 30.83
C LYS A 517 38.69 -11.27 31.03
N VAL A 518 38.57 -12.59 31.19
CA VAL A 518 37.28 -13.32 31.26
C VAL A 518 36.68 -13.40 32.67
N ARG A 519 37.45 -13.09 33.73
CA ARG A 519 36.96 -13.20 35.12
C ARG A 519 35.83 -12.22 35.46
N ASN A 520 35.96 -10.93 35.09
CA ASN A 520 35.05 -9.90 35.59
C ASN A 520 33.61 -9.90 35.06
N ILE A 521 33.26 -10.65 33.99
CA ILE A 521 31.87 -10.82 33.52
C ILE A 521 31.27 -12.14 34.02
N MET A 522 32.11 -13.17 34.20
CA MET A 522 31.73 -14.44 34.83
C MET A 522 31.46 -14.29 36.32
N ASP A 523 32.07 -13.31 37.00
CA ASP A 523 31.89 -13.07 38.43
C ASP A 523 30.47 -12.57 38.80
N CYS A 524 29.69 -12.07 37.83
CA CYS A 524 28.27 -11.73 38.01
C CYS A 524 27.34 -12.96 37.90
N TYR A 525 27.86 -14.09 37.41
CA TYR A 525 27.17 -15.35 37.21
C TYR A 525 27.82 -16.46 38.04
N SER A 526 28.30 -16.13 39.24
CA SER A 526 28.83 -17.09 40.21
C SER A 526 27.71 -17.98 40.78
N CYS A 527 27.14 -18.84 39.93
CA CYS A 527 26.61 -20.11 40.40
C CYS A 527 27.82 -21.02 40.66
N GLU A 528 28.04 -21.37 41.92
CA GLU A 528 29.11 -22.29 42.37
C GLU A 528 28.98 -23.72 41.84
N ASP A 529 28.05 -23.98 40.93
CA ASP A 529 27.92 -25.28 40.31
C ASP A 529 28.61 -25.35 38.96
N LYS A 530 29.51 -26.33 38.88
CA LYS A 530 30.12 -26.85 37.66
C LYS A 530 29.07 -27.50 36.74
N HIS A 531 28.10 -26.74 36.24
CA HIS A 531 27.04 -27.25 35.38
C HIS A 531 27.46 -27.22 33.90
N HIS A 532 28.07 -28.34 33.51
CA HIS A 532 27.91 -29.04 32.22
C HIS A 532 27.73 -28.14 30.97
N HIS A 533 28.77 -28.08 30.14
CA HIS A 533 28.65 -27.74 28.72
C HIS A 533 27.67 -28.70 28.02
N ARG A 534 26.36 -28.45 28.08
CA ARG A 534 25.35 -29.20 27.34
C ARG A 534 25.12 -28.51 26.00
N ASN A 535 25.04 -29.29 24.92
CA ASN A 535 24.48 -28.78 23.67
C ASN A 535 23.04 -28.31 23.93
N TYR A 536 22.76 -27.02 23.72
CA TYR A 536 21.40 -26.49 23.79
C TYR A 536 20.55 -27.05 22.63
N ASP A 537 19.24 -27.06 22.82
CA ASP A 537 18.32 -27.53 21.79
C ASP A 537 18.20 -26.51 20.65
N LYS A 538 18.83 -26.84 19.53
CA LYS A 538 18.90 -26.01 18.32
C LYS A 538 17.53 -25.73 17.70
N ARG A 539 16.46 -26.42 18.11
CA ARG A 539 15.08 -26.14 17.68
C ARG A 539 14.55 -24.81 18.22
N PHE A 540 15.06 -24.31 19.33
CA PHE A 540 14.60 -23.03 19.89
C PHE A 540 15.45 -21.89 19.35
N PHE A 541 16.76 -21.94 19.56
CA PHE A 541 17.69 -21.01 18.95
C PHE A 541 18.60 -21.79 18.01
N LYS A 542 18.68 -21.45 16.73
CA LYS A 542 19.72 -21.94 15.83
C LYS A 542 20.70 -20.81 15.55
N ILE A 543 21.89 -20.94 16.11
CA ILE A 543 22.97 -19.96 15.97
C ILE A 543 24.00 -20.52 14.99
N ASP A 544 24.22 -19.77 13.91
CA ASP A 544 25.32 -19.94 12.94
C ASP A 544 26.19 -18.67 12.88
N SER A 545 25.85 -17.64 13.67
CA SER A 545 26.56 -16.38 13.73
C SER A 545 27.70 -16.44 14.74
N LYS A 546 28.76 -15.66 14.48
CA LYS A 546 29.90 -15.50 15.38
C LYS A 546 29.73 -14.34 16.37
N TYR A 547 28.70 -13.53 16.21
CA TYR A 547 28.47 -12.38 17.09
C TYR A 547 27.81 -12.78 18.41
N PHE A 548 28.02 -11.93 19.42
CA PHE A 548 27.39 -12.07 20.72
C PHE A 548 25.86 -12.13 20.62
N ILE A 549 25.27 -13.14 21.28
CA ILE A 549 23.84 -13.33 21.40
C ILE A 549 23.52 -13.64 22.86
N SER A 550 22.47 -13.02 23.39
CA SER A 550 21.98 -13.29 24.74
C SER A 550 20.49 -13.63 24.71
N VAL A 551 20.12 -14.67 25.45
CA VAL A 551 18.74 -15.08 25.72
C VAL A 551 18.61 -15.19 27.22
N THR A 552 17.78 -14.33 27.80
CA THR A 552 17.61 -14.24 29.26
C THR A 552 16.16 -14.27 29.70
N ASN A 553 15.96 -14.65 30.96
CA ASN A 553 14.67 -14.85 31.61
C ASN A 553 13.66 -15.57 30.71
N SER A 554 14.09 -16.61 30.01
CA SER A 554 13.28 -17.29 29.00
C SER A 554 12.81 -18.65 29.51
N TYR A 555 11.77 -19.20 28.91
CA TYR A 555 11.10 -20.40 29.40
C TYR A 555 10.60 -21.27 28.26
N ILE A 556 10.82 -22.57 28.35
CA ILE A 556 10.29 -23.55 27.40
C ILE A 556 9.26 -24.42 28.12
N VAL A 557 8.02 -24.38 27.64
CA VAL A 557 6.90 -25.14 28.25
C VAL A 557 7.21 -26.64 28.19
N GLY A 558 7.23 -27.28 29.36
CA GLY A 558 7.53 -28.69 29.53
C GLY A 558 9.03 -29.02 29.68
N ILE A 559 9.92 -28.02 29.62
CA ILE A 559 11.35 -28.17 29.88
C ILE A 559 11.79 -27.35 31.10
N GLY A 560 11.35 -26.09 31.21
CA GLY A 560 11.69 -25.19 32.31
C GLY A 560 12.37 -23.89 31.85
N ASN A 561 13.04 -23.22 32.79
CA ASN A 561 13.79 -22.00 32.55
C ASN A 561 14.96 -22.22 31.58
N TYR A 562 15.17 -21.26 30.69
CA TYR A 562 16.12 -21.33 29.59
C TYR A 562 16.95 -20.05 29.50
N GLU A 563 18.26 -20.19 29.67
CA GLU A 563 19.25 -19.12 29.51
C GLU A 563 20.28 -19.54 28.46
N LEU A 564 20.63 -18.64 27.54
CA LEU A 564 21.64 -18.91 26.54
C LEU A 564 22.53 -17.68 26.33
N ILE A 565 23.84 -17.88 26.47
CA ILE A 565 24.86 -16.93 26.04
C ILE A 565 25.71 -17.59 24.95
N ALA A 566 25.74 -16.98 23.77
CA ALA A 566 26.57 -17.44 22.66
C ALA A 566 27.60 -16.37 22.28
N ASN A 567 28.81 -16.83 21.98
CA ASN A 567 29.94 -15.98 21.59
C ASN A 567 30.23 -14.82 22.58
N PRO A 568 30.39 -15.09 23.90
CA PRO A 568 30.58 -14.06 24.94
C PRO A 568 31.82 -13.19 24.74
N ASN A 569 32.80 -13.65 23.95
CA ASN A 569 34.03 -12.89 23.66
C ASN A 569 33.88 -11.95 22.45
N ASN A 570 32.80 -12.09 21.67
CA ASN A 570 32.54 -11.30 20.47
C ASN A 570 31.47 -10.24 20.74
N ILE A 571 31.60 -9.57 21.89
CA ILE A 571 30.76 -8.43 22.27
C ILE A 571 31.10 -7.29 21.33
N LEU A 572 30.19 -7.02 20.40
CA LEU A 572 30.15 -5.73 19.74
C LEU A 572 29.86 -4.68 20.81
N ASN A 573 30.89 -3.97 21.27
CA ASN A 573 30.66 -2.70 21.92
C ASN A 573 29.87 -1.86 20.93
N ARG A 574 28.65 -1.43 21.31
CA ARG A 574 27.70 -0.64 20.50
C ARG A 574 28.28 0.58 19.75
N LYS A 575 29.54 0.94 19.98
CA LYS A 575 30.25 1.97 19.23
C LYS A 575 30.68 1.40 17.88
N CYS A 576 29.88 1.79 16.87
CA CYS A 576 30.15 1.70 15.44
C CYS A 576 30.04 0.29 14.81
N LEU A 577 28.82 -0.06 14.40
CA LEU A 577 28.58 -0.98 13.27
C LEU A 577 29.30 -0.49 11.98
N ASP A 578 29.60 0.80 11.90
CA ASP A 578 30.30 1.43 10.78
C ASP A 578 31.83 1.19 10.80
N ASP A 579 32.42 0.79 11.94
CA ASP A 579 33.87 0.59 12.11
C ASP A 579 34.27 -0.90 12.06
N LEU A 580 33.31 -1.82 11.89
CA LEU A 580 33.63 -3.23 11.71
C LEU A 580 34.22 -3.43 10.32
N GLU A 581 35.48 -3.88 10.27
CA GLU A 581 36.02 -4.40 9.03
C GLU A 581 35.05 -5.48 8.51
N PRO A 582 34.49 -5.27 7.31
CA PRO A 582 33.48 -6.15 6.77
C PRO A 582 34.05 -7.58 6.68
N LEU A 583 33.54 -8.53 7.48
CA LEU A 583 34.04 -9.91 7.42
C LEU A 583 33.72 -10.47 6.01
N PRO A 584 34.72 -10.85 5.21
CA PRO A 584 34.51 -11.18 3.80
C PRO A 584 33.56 -12.38 3.68
N SER A 585 32.57 -12.26 2.80
CA SER A 585 31.65 -13.36 2.53
C SER A 585 32.40 -14.50 1.85
N ALA A 586 32.36 -15.69 2.45
CA ALA A 586 33.00 -16.87 1.87
C ALA A 586 32.11 -17.49 0.78
N CYS A 587 32.72 -17.85 -0.35
CA CYS A 587 32.10 -18.60 -1.42
C CYS A 587 31.64 -19.96 -0.90
N LYS A 588 30.37 -20.30 -1.13
CA LYS A 588 29.78 -21.56 -0.66
C LYS A 588 30.47 -22.82 -1.21
N GLU A 589 31.07 -22.76 -2.40
CA GLU A 589 31.72 -23.93 -3.02
C GLU A 589 33.19 -24.09 -2.64
N CYS A 590 33.95 -22.99 -2.54
CA CYS A 590 35.41 -23.07 -2.39
C CYS A 590 35.98 -22.34 -1.16
N GLY A 591 35.13 -21.66 -0.37
CA GLY A 591 35.53 -20.92 0.82
C GLY A 591 36.29 -19.60 0.59
N LYS A 592 36.71 -19.30 -0.65
CA LYS A 592 37.38 -18.04 -1.01
C LYS A 592 36.43 -16.84 -0.98
N ASP A 593 36.97 -15.62 -0.98
CA ASP A 593 36.19 -14.38 -1.00
C ASP A 593 35.16 -14.32 -2.16
N ALA A 594 33.92 -13.99 -1.81
CA ALA A 594 32.79 -13.80 -2.71
C ALA A 594 32.30 -12.34 -2.77
N THR A 595 32.90 -11.41 -2.01
CA THR A 595 32.45 -10.01 -1.89
C THR A 595 32.49 -9.22 -3.21
N ARG A 596 33.17 -9.76 -4.23
CA ARG A 596 33.30 -9.14 -5.56
C ARG A 596 32.20 -9.58 -6.53
N PHE A 597 31.25 -10.44 -6.14
CA PHE A 597 30.25 -11.01 -7.03
C PHE A 597 28.86 -11.07 -6.40
N HIS A 598 27.92 -10.27 -6.93
CA HIS A 598 26.62 -10.00 -6.31
C HIS A 598 25.44 -10.48 -7.17
N PHE A 599 24.30 -10.77 -6.54
CA PHE A 599 23.06 -11.06 -7.26
C PHE A 599 22.14 -9.84 -7.36
N SER A 600 21.62 -9.58 -8.55
CA SER A 600 20.55 -8.62 -8.78
C SER A 600 19.18 -9.29 -8.62
N PRO A 601 18.21 -8.67 -7.90
CA PRO A 601 18.26 -7.33 -7.31
C PRO A 601 18.62 -7.29 -5.80
N CYS A 602 18.99 -8.41 -5.18
CA CYS A 602 19.15 -8.48 -3.72
C CYS A 602 20.48 -7.95 -3.17
N GLY A 603 21.54 -7.89 -3.99
CA GLY A 603 22.87 -7.44 -3.59
C GLY A 603 23.71 -8.47 -2.82
N HIS A 604 23.16 -9.65 -2.51
CA HIS A 604 23.88 -10.69 -1.78
C HIS A 604 24.98 -11.35 -2.61
N CYS A 605 26.07 -11.70 -1.93
CA CYS A 605 27.20 -12.47 -2.44
C CYS A 605 27.23 -13.85 -1.78
N ILE A 606 27.15 -14.92 -2.58
CA ILE A 606 27.17 -16.32 -2.08
C ILE A 606 28.25 -17.15 -2.78
N TYR A 607 28.56 -16.83 -4.03
CA TYR A 607 29.54 -17.54 -4.85
C TYR A 607 30.56 -16.55 -5.38
N CYS A 608 31.83 -16.94 -5.44
CA CYS A 608 32.80 -16.22 -6.25
C CYS A 608 32.48 -16.41 -7.75
N GLN A 609 33.00 -15.51 -8.59
CA GLN A 609 32.72 -15.52 -10.03
C GLN A 609 33.12 -16.85 -10.70
N GLU A 610 34.27 -17.42 -10.34
CA GLU A 610 34.75 -18.69 -10.89
C GLU A 610 33.79 -19.85 -10.57
N CYS A 611 33.39 -19.99 -9.29
CA CYS A 611 32.49 -21.05 -8.87
C CYS A 611 31.11 -20.89 -9.50
N TRP A 612 30.58 -19.66 -9.57
CA TRP A 612 29.30 -19.41 -10.23
C TRP A 612 29.30 -19.81 -11.71
N ASN A 613 30.41 -19.57 -12.41
CA ASN A 613 30.54 -19.93 -13.82
C ASN A 613 30.69 -21.43 -14.04
N LYS A 614 31.22 -22.17 -13.06
CA LYS A 614 31.34 -23.64 -13.10
C LYS A 614 30.05 -24.39 -12.75
N LEU A 615 29.04 -23.72 -12.19
CA LEU A 615 27.77 -24.37 -11.85
C LEU A 615 27.03 -24.80 -13.13
N GLU A 616 26.81 -26.11 -13.28
CA GLU A 616 25.98 -26.67 -14.36
C GLU A 616 24.55 -26.10 -14.35
N LYS A 617 23.99 -25.94 -13.14
CA LYS A 617 22.65 -25.37 -12.94
C LYS A 617 22.70 -24.20 -11.97
N LYS A 618 22.60 -22.99 -12.52
CA LYS A 618 22.57 -21.75 -11.73
C LYS A 618 21.28 -21.65 -10.91
N PRO A 619 21.35 -21.31 -9.60
CA PRO A 619 20.17 -21.14 -8.77
C PRO A 619 19.33 -19.96 -9.27
N LYS A 620 18.00 -20.12 -9.28
CA LYS A 620 17.05 -19.06 -9.66
C LYS A 620 16.69 -18.14 -8.50
N ARG A 621 17.04 -18.51 -7.27
CA ARG A 621 16.74 -17.75 -6.04
C ARG A 621 17.98 -17.66 -5.16
N CYS A 622 18.14 -16.52 -4.51
CA CYS A 622 19.18 -16.27 -3.53
C CYS A 622 19.07 -17.27 -2.37
N GLY A 623 20.18 -17.91 -2.02
CA GLY A 623 20.23 -18.85 -0.89
C GLY A 623 19.89 -18.21 0.46
N LEU A 624 20.18 -16.90 0.61
CA LEU A 624 20.00 -16.11 1.82
C LEU A 624 18.58 -15.55 1.94
N CYS A 625 18.23 -14.58 1.09
CA CYS A 625 16.97 -13.82 1.23
C CYS A 625 15.80 -14.38 0.40
N LYS A 626 16.03 -15.47 -0.36
CA LYS A 626 15.08 -16.13 -1.28
C LYS A 626 14.57 -15.29 -2.45
N ALA A 627 15.08 -14.07 -2.64
CA ALA A 627 14.77 -13.24 -3.80
C ALA A 627 15.16 -13.93 -5.11
N GLY A 628 14.41 -13.67 -6.19
CA GLY A 628 14.80 -14.11 -7.53
C GLY A 628 16.16 -13.55 -7.94
N ILE A 629 16.96 -14.36 -8.63
CA ILE A 629 18.24 -13.93 -9.21
C ILE A 629 18.01 -13.67 -10.69
N ASP A 630 18.00 -12.39 -11.07
CA ASP A 630 17.84 -11.98 -12.47
C ASP A 630 19.21 -11.98 -13.18
N LYS A 631 20.25 -11.50 -12.48
CA LYS A 631 21.62 -11.41 -12.98
C LYS A 631 22.59 -11.60 -11.82
N ALA A 632 23.74 -12.21 -12.10
CA ALA A 632 24.89 -12.20 -11.19
C ALA A 632 25.96 -11.29 -11.80
N VAL A 633 26.46 -10.34 -11.02
CA VAL A 633 27.23 -9.20 -11.49
C VAL A 633 28.53 -9.07 -10.70
N PRO A 634 29.69 -8.91 -11.39
CA PRO A 634 30.90 -8.51 -10.70
C PRO A 634 30.77 -7.07 -10.21
N ARG A 635 31.37 -6.77 -9.06
CA ARG A 635 31.49 -5.40 -8.55
C ARG A 635 32.50 -4.65 -9.42
N VAL A 636 32.11 -3.46 -9.88
CA VAL A 636 32.92 -2.55 -10.67
C VAL A 636 33.30 -1.35 -9.80
N ASP A 637 34.54 -1.35 -9.33
CA ASP A 637 35.10 -0.21 -8.60
C ASP A 637 35.64 0.81 -9.61
N CYS A 638 35.05 2.01 -9.61
CA CYS A 638 35.48 3.12 -10.47
C CYS A 638 36.45 4.08 -9.77
N GLY A 639 36.73 3.89 -8.48
CA GLY A 639 37.68 4.70 -7.70
C GLY A 639 38.97 3.95 -7.40
N GLU A 640 40.02 4.69 -7.09
CA GLU A 640 41.29 4.15 -6.62
C GLU A 640 41.19 3.75 -5.15
N ASP A 641 41.87 2.66 -4.77
CA ASP A 641 42.00 2.16 -3.39
C ASP A 641 40.70 1.98 -2.60
N GLY A 642 39.58 1.71 -3.28
CA GLY A 642 38.28 1.47 -2.62
C GLY A 642 37.57 2.72 -2.10
N VAL A 643 38.07 3.90 -2.46
CA VAL A 643 37.45 5.20 -2.17
C VAL A 643 36.39 5.54 -3.21
N CYS A 644 35.34 6.25 -2.80
CA CYS A 644 34.27 6.64 -3.71
C CYS A 644 34.77 7.59 -4.81
N PRO A 645 34.57 7.27 -6.10
CA PRO A 645 35.03 8.11 -7.22
C PRO A 645 34.25 9.41 -7.42
N ILE A 646 33.21 9.67 -6.63
CA ILE A 646 32.40 10.90 -6.71
C ILE A 646 32.92 11.93 -5.70
N CYS A 647 33.10 11.53 -4.43
CA CYS A 647 33.57 12.44 -3.39
C CYS A 647 35.08 12.36 -3.11
N TYR A 648 35.76 11.29 -3.55
CA TYR A 648 37.18 11.03 -3.29
C TYR A 648 37.57 10.99 -1.80
N ASP A 649 36.60 10.75 -0.91
CA ASP A 649 36.77 10.83 0.54
C ASP A 649 36.26 9.57 1.24
N SER A 650 34.97 9.25 1.07
CA SER A 650 34.34 8.13 1.78
C SER A 650 34.60 6.77 1.12
N PRO A 651 34.68 5.66 1.90
CA PRO A 651 34.84 4.32 1.35
C PRO A 651 33.60 3.86 0.57
N VAL A 652 33.82 3.01 -0.43
CA VAL A 652 32.75 2.41 -1.22
C VAL A 652 32.01 1.36 -0.41
N ASN A 653 30.72 1.62 -0.12
CA ASN A 653 29.85 0.76 0.68
C ASN A 653 28.47 0.51 0.04
N VAL A 654 28.25 0.97 -1.19
CA VAL A 654 27.02 0.75 -1.96
C VAL A 654 27.35 0.19 -3.34
N ILE A 655 26.57 -0.79 -3.80
CA ILE A 655 26.56 -1.31 -5.16
C ILE A 655 25.28 -0.91 -5.88
N ILE A 656 25.41 -0.54 -7.15
CA ILE A 656 24.33 -0.17 -8.05
C ILE A 656 24.00 -1.38 -8.92
N LEU A 657 22.79 -1.91 -8.80
CA LEU A 657 22.31 -3.07 -9.55
C LEU A 657 21.35 -2.61 -10.65
N PRO A 658 21.39 -3.20 -11.87
CA PRO A 658 22.10 -4.44 -12.24
C PRO A 658 23.48 -4.23 -12.92
N CYS A 659 24.08 -3.04 -12.86
CA CYS A 659 25.33 -2.76 -13.57
C CYS A 659 26.60 -3.14 -12.78
N GLY A 660 26.53 -3.20 -11.45
CA GLY A 660 27.64 -3.59 -10.58
C GLY A 660 28.56 -2.43 -10.14
N HIS A 661 28.36 -1.21 -10.64
CA HIS A 661 29.13 -0.04 -10.23
C HIS A 661 28.94 0.27 -8.75
N SER A 662 29.99 0.73 -8.07
CA SER A 662 29.93 0.95 -6.63
C SER A 662 30.46 2.33 -6.20
N ILE A 663 29.79 2.93 -5.21
CA ILE A 663 30.01 4.28 -4.67
C ILE A 663 29.75 4.32 -3.15
N CYS A 664 30.01 5.44 -2.47
CA CYS A 664 29.59 5.62 -1.08
C CYS A 664 28.08 5.90 -0.97
N LYS A 665 27.54 5.64 0.22
CA LYS A 665 26.14 5.79 0.58
C LYS A 665 25.65 7.22 0.36
N GLU A 666 26.42 8.21 0.76
CA GLU A 666 26.07 9.64 0.70
C GLU A 666 25.91 10.10 -0.75
N CYS A 667 26.90 9.81 -1.60
CA CYS A 667 26.83 10.14 -3.03
C CYS A 667 25.70 9.37 -3.73
N SER A 668 25.47 8.12 -3.34
CA SER A 668 24.37 7.32 -3.89
C SER A 668 23.00 7.91 -3.52
N ALA A 669 22.81 8.30 -2.27
CA ALA A 669 21.58 8.90 -1.78
C ALA A 669 21.31 10.22 -2.50
N HIS A 670 22.33 11.06 -2.68
CA HIS A 670 22.18 12.33 -3.41
C HIS A 670 21.81 12.12 -4.88
N TRP A 671 22.49 11.21 -5.58
CA TRP A 671 22.25 10.97 -7.01
C TRP A 671 20.86 10.39 -7.28
N PHE A 672 20.46 9.37 -6.52
CA PHE A 672 19.20 8.66 -6.76
C PHE A 672 17.94 9.41 -6.30
N GLN A 673 18.09 10.60 -5.68
CA GLN A 673 16.97 11.51 -5.44
C GLN A 673 16.39 12.11 -6.72
N THR A 674 17.21 12.28 -7.76
CA THR A 674 16.80 12.96 -9.02
C THR A 674 16.92 12.07 -10.25
N SER A 675 17.68 10.99 -10.18
CA SER A 675 17.93 10.08 -11.30
C SER A 675 17.66 8.63 -10.92
N SER A 676 17.08 7.86 -11.85
CA SER A 676 16.94 6.39 -11.72
C SER A 676 18.00 5.63 -12.53
N GLN A 677 19.09 6.31 -12.93
CA GLN A 677 20.16 5.75 -13.76
C GLN A 677 21.48 5.71 -13.01
N CYS A 678 22.35 4.75 -13.35
CA CYS A 678 23.73 4.73 -12.83
C CYS A 678 24.52 5.98 -13.28
N PRO A 679 25.26 6.68 -12.38
CA PRO A 679 26.06 7.85 -12.75
C PRO A 679 27.20 7.54 -13.75
N PHE A 680 27.70 6.31 -13.78
CA PHE A 680 28.83 5.93 -14.64
C PHE A 680 28.38 5.42 -16.02
N CYS A 681 27.47 4.44 -16.04
CA CYS A 681 27.07 3.75 -17.28
C CYS A 681 25.66 4.09 -17.77
N ARG A 682 24.93 4.94 -17.04
CA ARG A 682 23.54 5.35 -17.36
C ARG A 682 22.53 4.20 -17.47
N GLU A 683 22.86 3.04 -16.89
CA GLU A 683 21.97 1.88 -16.83
C GLU A 683 20.62 2.29 -16.20
N PRO A 684 19.48 2.13 -16.90
CA PRO A 684 18.18 2.57 -16.42
C PRO A 684 17.62 1.65 -15.33
N ASN A 685 16.69 2.17 -14.54
CA ASN A 685 16.05 1.46 -13.42
C ASN A 685 17.05 0.86 -12.42
N SER A 686 18.18 1.54 -12.26
CA SER A 686 19.22 1.13 -11.33
C SER A 686 18.73 1.29 -9.89
N LYS A 687 19.09 0.34 -9.03
CA LYS A 687 18.79 0.38 -7.60
C LYS A 687 20.07 0.23 -6.80
N ILE A 688 20.15 0.99 -5.72
CA ILE A 688 21.25 0.89 -4.78
C ILE A 688 21.00 -0.25 -3.79
N ARG A 689 22.06 -0.97 -3.46
CA ARG A 689 22.11 -1.91 -2.34
C ARG A 689 23.34 -1.62 -1.52
N GLN A 690 23.17 -1.51 -0.21
CA GLN A 690 24.33 -1.46 0.68
C GLN A 690 25.10 -2.77 0.52
N ILE A 691 26.42 -2.66 0.41
CA ILE A 691 27.31 -3.81 0.45
C ILE A 691 27.33 -4.26 1.89
N VAL A 692 26.66 -5.37 2.15
CA VAL A 692 26.66 -6.00 3.45
C VAL A 692 27.59 -7.19 3.37
N THR A 693 28.56 -7.23 4.27
CA THR A 693 29.40 -8.40 4.45
C THR A 693 28.95 -9.13 5.70
N TYR A 694 29.08 -10.44 5.66
CA TYR A 694 28.55 -11.32 6.67
C TYR A 694 29.39 -12.59 6.64
N ALA A 695 29.96 -12.95 7.79
CA ALA A 695 30.67 -14.21 8.00
C ALA A 695 29.97 -15.13 9.01
#